data_AF-A0A3D8S210-F1
#
_entry.id   AF-A0A3D8S210-F1
#
_cell.length_a   1.000
_cell.length_b   1.000
_cell.length_c   1.000
_cell.angle_alpha   90.00
_cell.angle_beta   90.00
_cell.angle_gamma   90.00
#
_symmetry.space_group_name_H-M   'P 1'
#
loop_
_entity.id
_entity.type
_entity.pdbx_description
1 polymer ?
#
loop_
_entity_poly.entity_id
_entity_poly.type
_entity_poly.pdbx_seq_one_letter_code
_entity_poly.pdbx_strand_id
1 'polypeptide(L)'
;MARPQQRVRIAAILIACVLVYTLFYISDGQRAITWSSNRPPASLSQNQNHAAKDLEKPILEPTSSPVSPVPTVSSIQASIASPATTPVKSDVESITSIGGSTASSSPTPSVACVPYEQLQKQRNGPLSEGKRNFPFSRPPLECRTFKLPSLEKLIERMRGIVKDPDLFRLFENSYPNTLDTTIKWRGFSESTVNDTFPEELAFVITGDIDAMWLRDSASQIYSYLPLLEASSDPDSLASLWRGVVNLHARYILISPYCHSFQPPPESGLNPTTNGAYLNNHPIPRYDPSKVFDCKWELDSLASFLQISTAYYQRTNDLAFFQRYNWVDAVEAAIKAAGDMRLGTYAADGKVEDSAWKFTGWTDRGSETLTNNGLGNPTKANGMVRTAFRPSDDACIYQLLVPANMMWAKYLEEASLIMAKLEGEKAHNLTASMRDFALGIRKAIDRDAVVRHRDFGDIWAYEIDGYGSTNLMDDANIPSLLAVPLFNYTQSPFPLPKETPRDQSQIYANTRRFVLNESNPYFMRGPVLSAVGGPHIGPGKPWPMAAIVRALTALNPISDDLGKEEVEIEEQIRMVLDSTAGTGVVHESVNAWQAAVWTRAWFGWANGLFGELVMRLNEHDEAARRASGGGNEKSWLGRSWQ
;
A
#
# COMPACT_ATOMS: atom_id res chain seq x y z
N MET A 1 22.81 12.02 67.27
CA MET A 1 22.12 12.97 66.37
C MET A 1 22.30 12.67 64.86
N ALA A 2 22.52 11.41 64.43
CA ALA A 2 22.82 11.10 63.01
C ALA A 2 21.67 10.44 62.20
N ARG A 3 20.54 10.08 62.83
CA ARG A 3 19.44 9.37 62.16
C ARG A 3 18.51 10.22 61.26
N PRO A 4 18.27 11.54 61.50
CA PRO A 4 17.38 12.31 60.64
C PRO A 4 17.99 12.64 59.27
N GLN A 5 19.30 12.97 59.23
CA GLN A 5 19.98 13.31 57.98
C GLN A 5 20.07 12.13 57.00
N GLN A 6 20.17 10.89 57.51
CA GLN A 6 20.20 9.70 56.67
C GLN A 6 18.84 9.41 56.02
N ARG A 7 17.73 9.65 56.73
CA ARG A 7 16.37 9.51 56.18
C ARG A 7 16.06 10.54 55.10
N VAL A 8 16.52 11.79 55.29
CA VAL A 8 16.37 12.86 54.29
C VAL A 8 17.17 12.55 53.02
N ARG A 9 18.39 12.00 53.15
CA ARG A 9 19.21 11.58 52.00
C ARG A 9 18.58 10.43 51.21
N ILE A 10 18.03 9.43 51.90
CA ILE A 10 17.35 8.29 51.24
C ILE A 10 16.09 8.77 50.51
N ALA A 11 15.30 9.64 51.13
CA ALA A 11 14.12 10.22 50.49
C ALA A 11 14.48 11.06 49.26
N ALA A 12 15.54 11.86 49.32
CA ALA A 12 16.02 12.65 48.18
C ALA A 12 16.51 11.78 47.02
N ILE A 13 17.19 10.66 47.31
CA ILE A 13 17.63 9.70 46.28
C ILE A 13 16.43 9.01 45.63
N LEU A 14 15.43 8.59 46.42
CA LEU A 14 14.21 7.97 45.88
C LEU A 14 13.43 8.95 44.99
N ILE A 15 13.29 10.21 45.39
CA ILE A 15 12.62 11.23 44.58
C ILE A 15 13.41 11.49 43.28
N ALA A 16 14.74 11.54 43.34
CA ALA A 16 15.58 11.69 42.16
C ALA A 16 15.48 10.48 41.22
N CYS A 17 15.48 9.25 41.75
CA CYS A 17 15.29 8.03 40.96
C CYS A 17 13.90 7.98 40.31
N VAL A 18 12.86 8.38 41.04
CA VAL A 18 11.50 8.50 40.48
C VAL A 18 11.51 9.55 39.38
N LEU A 19 12.02 10.76 39.60
CA LEU A 19 12.07 11.81 38.57
C LEU A 19 12.87 11.39 37.33
N VAL A 20 14.01 10.73 37.50
CA VAL A 20 14.80 10.19 36.38
C VAL A 20 14.03 9.10 35.65
N TYR A 21 13.36 8.19 36.37
CA TYR A 21 12.51 7.17 35.78
C TYR A 21 11.32 7.79 35.03
N THR A 22 10.63 8.78 35.59
CA THR A 22 9.52 9.47 34.93
C THR A 22 10.01 10.27 33.72
N LEU A 23 11.18 10.93 33.80
CA LEU A 23 11.77 11.64 32.67
C LEU A 23 12.21 10.69 31.56
N PHE A 24 12.77 9.53 31.88
CA PHE A 24 13.08 8.47 30.91
C PHE A 24 11.81 7.86 30.30
N TYR A 25 10.79 7.60 31.11
CA TYR A 25 9.52 7.01 30.65
C TYR A 25 8.70 7.99 29.79
N ILE A 26 8.73 9.29 30.13
CA ILE A 26 8.15 10.35 29.30
C ILE A 26 8.99 10.51 28.01
N SER A 27 10.31 10.41 28.07
CA SER A 27 11.21 10.46 26.90
C SER A 27 10.97 9.30 25.93
N ASP A 28 10.81 8.07 26.43
CA ASP A 28 10.52 6.90 25.59
C ASP A 28 9.07 6.88 25.09
N GLY A 29 8.12 7.37 25.90
CA GLY A 29 6.72 7.51 25.52
C GLY A 29 6.41 8.67 24.56
N GLN A 30 7.35 9.60 24.35
CA GLN A 30 7.21 10.75 23.44
C GLN A 30 8.00 10.62 22.13
N ARG A 31 8.72 9.53 21.91
CA ARG A 31 9.32 9.28 20.60
C ARG A 31 8.21 8.80 19.65
N ALA A 32 7.75 9.71 18.79
CA ALA A 32 7.04 9.33 17.58
C ALA A 32 7.86 8.25 16.88
N ILE A 33 7.29 7.05 16.75
CA ILE A 33 7.90 5.97 15.99
C ILE A 33 7.73 6.34 14.52
N THR A 34 8.66 7.15 14.01
CA THR A 34 8.87 7.31 12.57
C THR A 34 9.67 6.11 12.09
N TRP A 35 9.53 5.67 10.85
CA TRP A 35 10.32 4.54 10.34
C TRP A 35 11.84 4.72 10.52
N SER A 36 12.32 5.97 10.48
CA SER A 36 13.71 6.36 10.77
C SER A 36 14.16 6.15 12.23
N SER A 37 13.24 5.94 13.18
CA SER A 37 13.54 5.71 14.60
C SER A 37 14.07 4.30 14.89
N ASN A 38 13.99 3.38 13.92
CA ASN A 38 14.54 2.01 13.99
C ASN A 38 15.90 1.85 13.29
N ARG A 39 16.63 2.94 12.97
CA ARG A 39 18.03 2.80 12.55
C ARG A 39 18.85 2.28 13.74
N PRO A 40 19.56 1.14 13.63
CA PRO A 40 20.55 0.80 14.62
C PRO A 40 21.59 1.94 14.69
N PRO A 41 22.14 2.26 15.87
CA PRO A 41 23.16 3.29 15.98
C PRO A 41 24.31 2.97 15.03
N ALA A 42 24.74 3.96 14.27
CA ALA A 42 25.90 3.83 13.41
C ALA A 42 27.15 3.59 14.29
N SER A 43 27.99 2.63 13.85
CA SER A 43 29.31 2.26 14.36
C SER A 43 29.39 1.30 15.55
N LEU A 44 29.78 0.06 15.24
CA LEU A 44 30.98 -0.60 15.77
C LEU A 44 31.55 -1.53 14.68
N SER A 45 31.90 -0.96 13.52
CA SER A 45 32.74 -1.65 12.53
C SER A 45 34.18 -1.17 12.70
N GLN A 46 34.89 -1.71 13.70
CA GLN A 46 36.35 -1.77 13.69
C GLN A 46 36.80 -2.83 14.71
N ASN A 47 37.66 -3.74 14.24
CA ASN A 47 38.39 -4.78 14.97
C ASN A 47 37.65 -6.06 15.36
N GLN A 48 37.36 -6.91 14.36
CA GLN A 48 37.48 -8.37 14.52
C GLN A 48 38.12 -9.00 13.27
N ASN A 49 39.39 -8.66 13.04
CA ASN A 49 40.31 -9.49 12.26
C ASN A 49 41.46 -9.83 13.21
N HIS A 50 41.31 -10.91 13.97
CA HIS A 50 42.38 -11.73 14.60
C HIS A 50 41.76 -12.59 15.71
N ALA A 51 41.09 -13.69 15.36
CA ALA A 51 40.91 -14.88 16.21
C ALA A 51 40.17 -15.97 15.42
N ALA A 52 40.83 -16.53 14.41
CA ALA A 52 40.42 -17.79 13.79
C ALA A 52 41.67 -18.57 13.40
N LYS A 53 42.44 -18.95 14.41
CA LYS A 53 43.35 -20.10 14.36
C LYS A 53 43.04 -20.93 15.60
N ASP A 54 43.06 -22.23 15.39
CA ASP A 54 42.93 -23.29 16.37
C ASP A 54 41.48 -23.62 16.75
N LEU A 55 40.95 -24.66 16.11
CA LEU A 55 40.38 -25.82 16.79
C LEU A 55 40.20 -26.98 15.80
N GLU A 56 40.90 -28.06 16.10
CA GLU A 56 41.03 -29.30 15.35
C GLU A 56 39.73 -30.13 15.30
N LYS A 57 39.56 -30.87 14.20
CA LYS A 57 38.59 -31.97 14.07
C LYS A 57 38.97 -33.16 14.97
N PRO A 58 38.03 -34.09 15.18
CA PRO A 58 38.36 -35.48 14.83
C PRO A 58 37.38 -36.13 13.86
N ILE A 59 37.97 -37.06 13.12
CA ILE A 59 37.50 -37.86 11.99
C ILE A 59 36.81 -39.13 12.48
N LEU A 60 35.75 -39.58 11.80
CA LEU A 60 35.43 -41.00 11.61
C LEU A 60 34.78 -41.20 10.22
N GLU A 61 35.50 -41.85 9.30
CA GLU A 61 34.96 -42.59 8.14
C GLU A 61 34.97 -44.10 8.47
N PRO A 62 34.32 -44.98 7.68
CA PRO A 62 35.10 -45.63 6.61
C PRO A 62 34.36 -46.13 5.33
N THR A 63 35.17 -46.29 4.27
CA THR A 63 35.13 -47.22 3.09
C THR A 63 34.27 -46.83 1.86
N SER A 64 34.77 -46.48 0.65
CA SER A 64 35.74 -47.04 -0.35
C SER A 64 35.12 -48.21 -1.18
N SER A 65 35.07 -48.30 -2.52
CA SER A 65 35.94 -47.89 -3.65
C SER A 65 35.22 -48.11 -5.04
N PRO A 66 35.84 -48.20 -6.24
CA PRO A 66 36.09 -47.07 -7.17
C PRO A 66 35.79 -47.37 -8.68
N VAL A 67 35.72 -46.35 -9.55
CA VAL A 67 36.10 -46.48 -10.99
C VAL A 67 36.65 -45.14 -11.51
N SER A 68 37.75 -45.19 -12.28
CA SER A 68 38.52 -44.08 -12.89
C SER A 68 38.38 -44.08 -14.45
N PRO A 69 39.10 -43.27 -15.27
CA PRO A 69 38.54 -42.04 -15.89
C PRO A 69 38.88 -41.80 -17.41
N VAL A 70 38.55 -40.58 -17.90
CA VAL A 70 39.08 -39.79 -19.08
C VAL A 70 38.63 -40.26 -20.51
N PRO A 71 38.52 -39.40 -21.57
CA PRO A 71 39.14 -38.09 -21.76
C PRO A 71 38.38 -36.91 -22.43
N THR A 72 38.94 -35.72 -22.17
CA THR A 72 38.81 -34.42 -22.85
C THR A 72 39.51 -34.39 -24.22
N VAL A 73 38.96 -33.64 -25.18
CA VAL A 73 39.66 -33.16 -26.40
C VAL A 73 39.39 -31.66 -26.64
N SER A 74 40.44 -31.02 -27.15
CA SER A 74 40.76 -29.60 -27.31
C SER A 74 40.20 -28.92 -28.58
N SER A 75 40.04 -27.59 -28.47
CA SER A 75 40.29 -26.50 -29.45
C SER A 75 39.96 -26.65 -30.95
N ILE A 76 39.34 -25.60 -31.52
CA ILE A 76 39.81 -24.92 -32.75
C ILE A 76 39.41 -23.43 -32.67
N GLN A 77 40.41 -22.55 -32.79
CA GLN A 77 40.32 -21.13 -33.11
C GLN A 77 40.48 -20.94 -34.62
N ALA A 78 39.79 -19.99 -35.23
CA ALA A 78 40.17 -19.43 -36.53
C ALA A 78 39.86 -17.93 -36.58
N SER A 79 40.89 -17.18 -36.96
CA SER A 79 40.99 -15.72 -37.07
C SER A 79 41.18 -15.30 -38.53
N ILE A 80 40.46 -14.28 -39.02
CA ILE A 80 40.78 -13.50 -40.23
C ILE A 80 40.15 -12.09 -40.02
N ALA A 81 40.90 -11.05 -39.61
CA ALA A 81 41.69 -10.08 -40.39
C ALA A 81 40.87 -9.04 -41.20
N SER A 82 41.02 -7.76 -40.80
CA SER A 82 40.51 -6.53 -41.45
C SER A 82 41.22 -6.20 -42.77
N PRO A 83 40.70 -5.19 -43.50
CA PRO A 83 41.59 -4.15 -44.01
C PRO A 83 41.11 -2.73 -43.71
N ALA A 84 42.08 -1.86 -43.50
CA ALA A 84 41.95 -0.42 -43.39
C ALA A 84 42.11 0.25 -44.77
N THR A 85 41.36 1.33 -45.01
CA THR A 85 41.70 2.35 -46.02
C THR A 85 41.27 3.72 -45.52
N THR A 86 42.17 4.71 -45.66
CA THR A 86 42.08 6.10 -45.21
C THR A 86 41.53 7.02 -46.33
N PRO A 87 41.55 8.38 -46.25
CA PRO A 87 40.34 9.19 -46.13
C PRO A 87 40.09 10.09 -47.36
N VAL A 88 38.85 10.52 -47.58
CA VAL A 88 38.52 11.57 -48.57
C VAL A 88 37.88 12.76 -47.87
N LYS A 89 38.54 13.92 -48.02
CA LYS A 89 38.01 15.26 -47.75
C LYS A 89 37.02 15.65 -48.85
N SER A 90 35.90 16.26 -48.48
CA SER A 90 35.20 17.23 -49.32
C SER A 90 34.45 18.23 -48.45
N ASP A 91 34.80 19.49 -48.65
CA ASP A 91 34.22 20.69 -48.05
C ASP A 91 32.76 20.88 -48.47
N VAL A 92 31.87 21.26 -47.54
CA VAL A 92 30.67 22.05 -47.84
C VAL A 92 30.43 23.07 -46.72
N GLU A 93 30.13 24.27 -47.17
CA GLU A 93 30.06 25.55 -46.48
C GLU A 93 28.96 25.67 -45.42
N SER A 94 29.37 26.27 -44.30
CA SER A 94 28.73 27.35 -43.54
C SER A 94 27.34 27.84 -44.02
N ILE A 95 26.30 27.50 -43.25
CA ILE A 95 25.20 28.44 -42.98
C ILE A 95 24.99 28.52 -41.46
N THR A 96 25.21 29.73 -40.97
CA THR A 96 25.09 30.22 -39.60
C THR A 96 23.64 30.33 -39.11
N SER A 97 23.45 29.96 -37.82
CA SER A 97 22.50 30.47 -36.80
C SER A 97 21.00 30.51 -37.16
N ILE A 98 20.07 30.10 -36.28
CA ILE A 98 19.70 30.80 -35.03
C ILE A 98 19.01 29.80 -34.09
N GLY A 99 19.31 29.88 -32.78
CA GLY A 99 18.37 29.47 -31.73
C GLY A 99 18.80 28.31 -30.82
N GLY A 100 19.96 28.40 -30.19
CA GLY A 100 20.24 27.58 -29.00
C GLY A 100 19.28 28.00 -27.87
N SER A 101 18.35 27.11 -27.50
CA SER A 101 17.57 27.27 -26.27
C SER A 101 18.50 26.97 -25.10
N THR A 102 18.98 28.05 -24.49
CA THR A 102 19.66 28.02 -23.20
C THR A 102 18.78 27.28 -22.21
N ALA A 103 19.35 26.26 -21.55
CA ALA A 103 18.78 25.63 -20.38
C ALA A 103 18.29 26.73 -19.42
N SER A 104 16.97 26.83 -19.27
CA SER A 104 16.37 27.66 -18.23
C SER A 104 16.84 27.08 -16.91
N SER A 105 17.77 27.77 -16.26
CA SER A 105 18.05 27.58 -14.84
C SER A 105 16.73 27.79 -14.10
N SER A 106 16.10 26.70 -13.67
CA SER A 106 14.99 26.74 -12.75
C SER A 106 15.42 27.63 -11.58
N PRO A 107 14.69 28.72 -11.28
CA PRO A 107 15.08 29.64 -10.23
C PRO A 107 15.22 28.85 -8.93
N THR A 108 16.33 29.03 -8.23
CA THR A 108 16.49 28.51 -6.87
C THR A 108 15.26 28.91 -6.08
N PRO A 109 14.52 27.96 -5.48
CA PRO A 109 13.29 28.31 -4.77
C PRO A 109 13.62 29.37 -3.73
N SER A 110 12.83 30.44 -3.70
CA SER A 110 13.00 31.54 -2.73
C SER A 110 12.85 31.07 -1.28
N VAL A 111 12.34 29.84 -1.08
CA VAL A 111 12.11 29.20 0.20
C VAL A 111 12.85 27.86 0.25
N ALA A 112 13.48 27.57 1.38
CA ALA A 112 14.10 26.28 1.63
C ALA A 112 13.02 25.19 1.82
N CYS A 113 13.01 24.18 0.95
CA CYS A 113 12.11 23.02 1.07
C CYS A 113 12.64 22.05 2.13
N VAL A 114 12.01 22.05 3.31
CA VAL A 114 12.34 21.11 4.39
C VAL A 114 11.63 19.76 4.18
N PRO A 115 12.21 18.65 4.67
CA PRO A 115 11.51 17.36 4.69
C PRO A 115 10.15 17.45 5.40
N TYR A 116 9.17 16.68 4.93
CA TYR A 116 7.79 16.80 5.39
C TYR A 116 7.63 16.51 6.89
N GLU A 117 8.40 15.58 7.44
CA GLU A 117 8.40 15.26 8.88
C GLU A 117 8.95 16.42 9.72
N GLN A 118 9.82 17.26 9.16
CA GLN A 118 10.27 18.48 9.82
C GLN A 118 9.19 19.57 9.73
N LEU A 119 8.54 19.71 8.57
CA LEU A 119 7.44 20.65 8.38
C LEU A 119 6.32 20.44 9.41
N GLN A 120 5.92 19.18 9.64
CA GLN A 120 4.88 18.84 10.62
C GLN A 120 5.22 19.25 12.05
N LYS A 121 6.51 19.22 12.42
CA LYS A 121 6.97 19.63 13.76
C LYS A 121 6.91 21.15 13.98
N GLN A 122 6.87 21.94 12.92
CA GLN A 122 6.88 23.40 13.02
C GLN A 122 5.52 23.99 13.44
N ARG A 123 4.42 23.21 13.32
CA ARG A 123 3.04 23.66 13.59
C ARG A 123 2.75 25.04 12.94
N ASN A 124 2.99 25.14 11.63
CA ASN A 124 2.92 26.41 10.92
C ASN A 124 1.52 27.06 11.02
N GLY A 125 1.51 28.38 11.21
CA GLY A 125 0.30 29.19 11.28
C GLY A 125 -0.21 29.66 9.90
N PRO A 126 -1.44 30.22 9.84
CA PRO A 126 -2.38 30.33 10.97
C PRO A 126 -2.95 28.96 11.36
N LEU A 127 -3.15 28.73 12.66
CA LEU A 127 -3.86 27.54 13.13
C LEU A 127 -5.34 27.62 12.70
N SER A 128 -6.03 26.49 12.59
CA SER A 128 -7.49 26.50 12.41
C SER A 128 -8.18 27.15 13.60
N GLU A 129 -9.32 27.79 13.35
CA GLU A 129 -10.08 28.55 14.36
C GLU A 129 -10.94 27.68 15.28
N GLY A 130 -10.90 26.35 15.12
CA GLY A 130 -11.59 25.40 15.99
C GLY A 130 -10.80 25.04 17.24
N LYS A 131 -11.43 24.31 18.16
CA LYS A 131 -10.86 23.88 19.45
C LYS A 131 -9.57 23.07 19.28
N ARG A 132 -9.41 22.37 18.16
CA ARG A 132 -8.24 21.51 17.92
C ARG A 132 -7.03 22.29 17.44
N ASN A 133 -7.21 23.51 16.93
CA ASN A 133 -6.14 24.42 16.53
C ASN A 133 -5.08 23.74 15.64
N PHE A 134 -5.53 23.05 14.60
CA PHE A 134 -4.66 22.33 13.68
C PHE A 134 -3.77 23.28 12.89
N PRO A 135 -2.47 22.97 12.76
CA PRO A 135 -1.56 23.76 11.96
C PRO A 135 -1.81 23.56 10.46
N PHE A 136 -1.29 24.49 9.66
CA PHE A 136 -1.16 24.29 8.23
C PHE A 136 0.05 23.39 7.95
N SER A 137 -0.20 22.25 7.32
CA SER A 137 0.80 21.17 7.15
C SER A 137 1.08 20.87 5.68
N ARG A 138 0.75 21.79 4.75
CA ARG A 138 1.14 21.65 3.33
C ARG A 138 2.49 22.32 3.08
N PRO A 139 3.36 21.74 2.23
CA PRO A 139 4.57 22.43 1.78
C PRO A 139 4.25 23.77 1.08
N PRO A 140 5.19 24.73 1.09
CA PRO A 140 5.15 25.89 0.21
C PRO A 140 4.93 25.47 -1.25
N LEU A 141 4.27 26.31 -2.03
CA LEU A 141 3.85 25.97 -3.40
C LEU A 141 5.01 25.52 -4.28
N GLU A 142 6.18 26.15 -4.15
CA GLU A 142 7.43 25.82 -4.84
C GLU A 142 8.01 24.44 -4.46
N CYS A 143 7.64 23.91 -3.28
CA CYS A 143 8.12 22.64 -2.76
C CYS A 143 7.16 21.47 -3.01
N ARG A 144 5.97 21.71 -3.58
CA ARG A 144 4.99 20.66 -3.88
C ARG A 144 5.45 19.82 -5.07
N THR A 145 5.42 18.50 -4.91
CA THR A 145 5.96 17.56 -5.90
C THR A 145 5.13 17.43 -7.18
N PHE A 146 3.83 17.71 -7.11
CA PHE A 146 2.91 17.73 -8.23
C PHE A 146 1.84 18.80 -8.00
N LYS A 147 1.61 19.65 -9.01
CA LYS A 147 0.66 20.77 -8.90
C LYS A 147 -0.53 20.50 -9.79
N LEU A 148 -1.71 20.37 -9.18
CA LEU A 148 -2.95 20.13 -9.91
C LEU A 148 -3.89 21.32 -9.76
N PRO A 149 -4.05 22.19 -10.78
CA PRO A 149 -4.90 23.38 -10.67
C PRO A 149 -6.37 23.07 -10.32
N SER A 150 -6.91 21.94 -10.79
CA SER A 150 -8.28 21.51 -10.45
C SER A 150 -8.43 21.15 -8.97
N LEU A 151 -7.39 20.59 -8.34
CA LEU A 151 -7.37 20.30 -6.91
C LEU A 151 -7.31 21.58 -6.07
N GLU A 152 -6.48 22.56 -6.43
CA GLU A 152 -6.43 23.83 -5.68
C GLU A 152 -7.78 24.58 -5.77
N LYS A 153 -8.40 24.59 -6.96
CA LYS A 153 -9.76 25.14 -7.14
C LYS A 153 -10.79 24.39 -6.30
N LEU A 154 -10.69 23.06 -6.23
CA LEU A 154 -11.57 22.24 -5.41
C LEU A 154 -11.39 22.55 -3.92
N ILE A 155 -10.16 22.61 -3.42
CA ILE A 155 -9.87 22.94 -2.01
C ILE A 155 -10.45 24.32 -1.67
N GLU A 156 -10.28 25.32 -2.53
CA GLU A 156 -10.85 26.65 -2.30
C GLU A 156 -12.38 26.64 -2.33
N ARG A 157 -13.01 25.89 -3.24
CA ARG A 157 -14.47 25.69 -3.20
C ARG A 157 -14.92 25.03 -1.90
N MET A 158 -14.19 24.00 -1.44
CA MET A 158 -14.52 23.26 -0.22
C MET A 158 -14.38 24.13 1.03
N ARG A 159 -13.53 25.17 1.02
CA ARG A 159 -13.44 26.17 2.11
C ARG A 159 -14.78 26.86 2.37
N GLY A 160 -15.55 27.11 1.31
CA GLY A 160 -16.89 27.70 1.42
C GLY A 160 -18.00 26.70 1.78
N ILE A 161 -17.73 25.39 1.71
CA ILE A 161 -18.71 24.32 1.94
C ILE A 161 -18.55 23.73 3.35
N VAL A 162 -17.32 23.43 3.75
CA VAL A 162 -17.00 22.83 5.05
C VAL A 162 -17.03 23.92 6.11
N LYS A 163 -18.08 23.94 6.93
CA LYS A 163 -18.27 24.98 7.95
C LYS A 163 -17.35 24.83 9.15
N ASP A 164 -16.98 23.60 9.49
CA ASP A 164 -16.09 23.36 10.62
C ASP A 164 -14.63 23.64 10.24
N PRO A 165 -13.96 24.57 10.95
CA PRO A 165 -12.60 25.00 10.58
C PRO A 165 -11.54 23.91 10.81
N ASP A 166 -11.73 23.02 11.79
CA ASP A 166 -10.78 21.92 12.04
C ASP A 166 -10.94 20.81 11.01
N LEU A 167 -12.18 20.47 10.63
CA LEU A 167 -12.46 19.54 9.55
C LEU A 167 -11.90 20.05 8.23
N PHE A 168 -12.12 21.33 7.91
CA PHE A 168 -11.57 21.92 6.70
C PHE A 168 -10.03 21.91 6.72
N ARG A 169 -9.40 22.28 7.84
CA ARG A 169 -7.93 22.26 7.94
C ARG A 169 -7.36 20.85 7.77
N LEU A 170 -7.99 19.84 8.39
CA LEU A 170 -7.56 18.46 8.22
C LEU A 170 -7.73 18.01 6.75
N PHE A 171 -8.83 18.37 6.09
CA PHE A 171 -9.04 18.10 4.67
C PHE A 171 -7.99 18.79 3.78
N GLU A 172 -7.75 20.08 4.01
CA GLU A 172 -6.77 20.89 3.27
C GLU A 172 -5.35 20.33 3.41
N ASN A 173 -4.98 19.84 4.59
CA ASN A 173 -3.68 19.21 4.80
C ASN A 173 -3.59 17.79 4.19
N SER A 174 -4.67 17.00 4.31
CA SER A 174 -4.63 15.57 4.03
C SER A 174 -4.90 15.23 2.56
N TYR A 175 -5.94 15.82 1.96
CA TYR A 175 -6.35 15.44 0.61
C TYR A 175 -5.25 15.68 -0.43
N PRO A 176 -4.52 16.82 -0.48
CA PRO A 176 -3.43 17.01 -1.43
C PRO A 176 -2.12 16.34 -1.02
N ASN A 177 -2.03 15.65 0.13
CA ASN A 177 -0.75 15.21 0.70
C ASN A 177 0.09 14.36 -0.26
N THR A 178 -0.52 13.41 -0.97
CA THR A 178 0.17 12.60 -1.99
C THR A 178 0.76 13.49 -3.09
N LEU A 179 -0.05 14.34 -3.73
CA LEU A 179 0.46 15.21 -4.80
C LEU A 179 1.50 16.21 -4.30
N ASP A 180 1.33 16.73 -3.10
CA ASP A 180 2.22 17.73 -2.50
C ASP A 180 3.58 17.11 -2.10
N THR A 181 3.63 15.83 -1.72
CA THR A 181 4.81 15.29 -1.01
C THR A 181 5.35 13.96 -1.53
N THR A 182 4.54 13.11 -2.17
CA THR A 182 4.93 11.72 -2.43
C THR A 182 5.21 11.39 -3.89
N ILE A 183 4.97 12.33 -4.82
CA ILE A 183 5.33 12.18 -6.23
C ILE A 183 6.84 12.44 -6.38
N LYS A 184 7.66 11.49 -5.94
CA LYS A 184 9.10 11.66 -5.79
C LYS A 184 9.80 11.88 -7.13
N TRP A 185 9.28 11.29 -8.21
CA TRP A 185 9.77 11.51 -9.56
C TRP A 185 8.70 11.22 -10.63
N ARG A 186 8.77 11.95 -11.75
CA ARG A 186 8.02 11.67 -12.98
C ARG A 186 8.92 11.88 -14.20
N GLY A 187 8.69 11.13 -15.25
CA GLY A 187 9.39 11.29 -16.52
C GLY A 187 8.88 10.30 -17.54
N PHE A 188 9.74 9.98 -18.50
CA PHE A 188 9.46 9.01 -19.56
C PHE A 188 10.51 7.91 -19.53
N SER A 189 10.16 6.73 -20.04
CA SER A 189 11.17 5.70 -20.25
C SER A 189 12.18 6.15 -21.30
N GLU A 190 13.46 5.98 -20.98
CA GLU A 190 14.57 6.22 -21.91
C GLU A 190 14.40 5.45 -23.23
N SER A 191 13.86 4.23 -23.16
CA SER A 191 13.68 3.36 -24.34
C SER A 191 12.64 3.87 -25.35
N THR A 192 11.71 4.71 -24.89
CA THR A 192 10.56 5.19 -25.69
C THR A 192 10.54 6.70 -25.85
N VAL A 193 11.57 7.41 -25.39
CA VAL A 193 11.59 8.88 -25.34
C VAL A 193 11.41 9.55 -26.72
N ASN A 194 11.76 8.83 -27.78
CA ASN A 194 11.63 9.28 -29.18
C ASN A 194 10.33 8.79 -29.86
N ASP A 195 9.49 8.03 -29.16
CA ASP A 195 8.19 7.60 -29.69
C ASP A 195 7.23 8.80 -29.80
N THR A 196 6.22 8.67 -30.64
CA THR A 196 5.14 9.68 -30.74
C THR A 196 4.38 9.84 -29.41
N PHE A 197 4.30 8.77 -28.62
CA PHE A 197 3.59 8.75 -27.34
C PHE A 197 4.45 8.05 -26.28
N PRO A 198 5.54 8.69 -25.79
CA PRO A 198 6.53 8.04 -24.93
C PRO A 198 5.90 7.42 -23.66
N GLU A 199 6.47 6.32 -23.17
CA GLU A 199 6.03 5.62 -21.95
C GLU A 199 6.26 6.53 -20.74
N GLU A 200 5.20 7.18 -20.26
CA GLU A 200 5.22 7.94 -19.01
C GLU A 200 5.51 7.00 -17.83
N LEU A 201 6.26 7.49 -16.85
CA LEU A 201 6.60 6.80 -15.61
C LEU A 201 6.43 7.76 -14.43
N ALA A 202 5.89 7.27 -13.33
CA ALA A 202 5.74 8.05 -12.10
C ALA A 202 6.05 7.21 -10.87
N PHE A 203 7.05 7.63 -10.10
CA PHE A 203 7.48 6.98 -8.87
C PHE A 203 6.86 7.67 -7.65
N VAL A 204 5.96 6.95 -6.98
CA VAL A 204 5.16 7.45 -5.85
C VAL A 204 5.57 6.71 -4.58
N ILE A 205 6.17 7.43 -3.63
CA ILE A 205 6.59 6.86 -2.35
C ILE A 205 5.42 6.79 -1.36
N THR A 206 5.51 5.91 -0.35
CA THR A 206 4.43 5.77 0.65
C THR A 206 4.27 7.00 1.55
N GLY A 207 5.36 7.75 1.73
CA GLY A 207 5.49 8.83 2.69
C GLY A 207 6.88 8.79 3.31
N ASP A 208 6.95 8.54 4.62
CA ASP A 208 8.21 8.42 5.38
C ASP A 208 9.14 7.25 5.00
N ILE A 209 8.80 6.49 3.95
CA ILE A 209 9.60 5.42 3.36
C ILE A 209 9.82 5.73 1.87
N ASP A 210 11.09 5.92 1.48
CA ASP A 210 11.52 6.22 0.11
C ASP A 210 11.52 4.97 -0.80
N ALA A 211 10.37 4.32 -0.91
CA ALA A 211 10.10 3.20 -1.82
C ALA A 211 8.62 3.17 -2.22
N MET A 212 8.32 2.50 -3.34
CA MET A 212 6.99 2.44 -3.92
C MET A 212 6.37 1.07 -3.71
N TRP A 213 5.35 0.99 -2.87
CA TRP A 213 4.46 -0.17 -2.79
C TRP A 213 3.42 -0.08 -3.91
N LEU A 214 3.11 -1.22 -4.55
CA LEU A 214 2.05 -1.25 -5.56
C LEU A 214 0.70 -0.87 -4.95
N ARG A 215 0.39 -1.40 -3.75
CA ARG A 215 -0.82 -1.06 -2.98
C ARG A 215 -0.91 0.43 -2.62
N ASP A 216 0.11 0.96 -1.94
CA ASP A 216 0.09 2.34 -1.43
C ASP A 216 -0.01 3.33 -2.58
N SER A 217 0.84 3.20 -3.59
CA SER A 217 0.85 4.11 -4.74
C SER A 217 -0.47 4.09 -5.52
N ALA A 218 -1.09 2.91 -5.68
CA ALA A 218 -2.43 2.80 -6.26
C ALA A 218 -3.47 3.53 -5.42
N SER A 219 -3.53 3.25 -4.11
CA SER A 219 -4.52 3.83 -3.19
C SER A 219 -4.35 5.36 -3.06
N GLN A 220 -3.10 5.83 -3.06
CA GLN A 220 -2.74 7.23 -3.04
C GLN A 220 -3.26 8.00 -4.26
N ILE A 221 -3.10 7.46 -5.48
CA ILE A 221 -3.64 8.12 -6.67
C ILE A 221 -5.16 7.92 -6.81
N TYR A 222 -5.69 6.79 -6.34
CA TYR A 222 -7.12 6.47 -6.42
C TYR A 222 -7.99 7.49 -5.70
N SER A 223 -7.47 8.08 -4.62
CA SER A 223 -8.14 9.16 -3.88
C SER A 223 -8.49 10.37 -4.78
N TYR A 224 -7.74 10.59 -5.86
CA TYR A 224 -7.97 11.68 -6.82
C TYR A 224 -8.83 11.28 -8.02
N LEU A 225 -9.36 10.05 -8.03
CA LEU A 225 -10.22 9.58 -9.11
C LEU A 225 -11.32 10.60 -9.49
N PRO A 226 -12.04 11.27 -8.55
CA PRO A 226 -13.04 12.29 -8.91
C PRO A 226 -12.51 13.41 -9.81
N LEU A 227 -11.22 13.77 -9.72
CA LEU A 227 -10.56 14.82 -10.51
C LEU A 227 -9.91 14.31 -11.80
N LEU A 228 -9.90 13.00 -12.05
CA LEU A 228 -9.30 12.43 -13.24
C LEU A 228 -10.15 12.74 -14.48
N GLU A 229 -9.54 13.44 -15.43
CA GLU A 229 -10.11 13.76 -16.73
C GLU A 229 -9.16 13.25 -17.83
N ALA A 230 -9.71 12.87 -19.00
CA ALA A 230 -8.88 12.51 -20.15
C ALA A 230 -8.03 13.71 -20.58
N SER A 231 -6.71 13.52 -20.65
CA SER A 231 -5.77 14.56 -21.09
C SER A 231 -4.49 13.97 -21.64
N SER A 232 -3.95 14.62 -22.67
CA SER A 232 -2.63 14.36 -23.25
C SER A 232 -1.55 15.31 -22.74
N ASP A 233 -1.89 16.24 -21.85
CA ASP A 233 -0.92 17.15 -21.22
C ASP A 233 0.01 16.34 -20.29
N PRO A 234 1.35 16.43 -20.44
CA PRO A 234 2.32 15.70 -19.61
C PRO A 234 2.30 16.12 -18.12
N ASP A 235 1.69 17.25 -17.79
CA ASP A 235 1.52 17.70 -16.40
C ASP A 235 0.10 17.44 -15.86
N SER A 236 -0.74 16.74 -16.62
CA SER A 236 -2.09 16.36 -16.19
C SER A 236 -2.09 15.21 -15.18
N LEU A 237 -3.19 15.11 -14.41
CA LEU A 237 -3.45 13.95 -13.57
C LEU A 237 -3.54 12.65 -14.38
N ALA A 238 -3.98 12.70 -15.65
CA ALA A 238 -4.00 11.54 -16.53
C ALA A 238 -2.60 11.04 -16.87
N SER A 239 -1.65 11.96 -17.11
CA SER A 239 -0.23 11.62 -17.31
C SER A 239 0.37 10.97 -16.07
N LEU A 240 0.11 11.53 -14.88
CA LEU A 240 0.52 10.90 -13.62
C LEU A 240 -0.05 9.48 -13.48
N TRP A 241 -1.34 9.30 -13.78
CA TRP A 241 -2.01 8.00 -13.68
C TRP A 241 -1.42 6.96 -14.63
N ARG A 242 -1.24 7.30 -15.90
CA ARG A 242 -0.57 6.44 -16.89
C ARG A 242 0.85 6.11 -16.45
N GLY A 243 1.58 7.09 -15.89
CA GLY A 243 2.90 6.91 -15.34
C GLY A 243 2.98 5.88 -14.20
N VAL A 244 1.99 5.88 -13.29
CA VAL A 244 1.93 4.88 -12.21
C VAL A 244 1.58 3.50 -12.76
N VAL A 245 0.60 3.40 -13.68
CA VAL A 245 0.20 2.12 -14.29
C VAL A 245 1.35 1.49 -15.07
N ASN A 246 2.08 2.25 -15.89
CA ASN A 246 3.25 1.75 -16.62
C ASN A 246 4.36 1.30 -15.68
N LEU A 247 4.62 2.07 -14.62
CA LEU A 247 5.66 1.72 -13.67
C LEU A 247 5.30 0.47 -12.85
N HIS A 248 4.03 0.31 -12.46
CA HIS A 248 3.50 -0.95 -11.92
C HIS A 248 3.72 -2.12 -12.89
N ALA A 249 3.38 -1.95 -14.16
CA ALA A 249 3.57 -2.99 -15.18
C ALA A 249 5.04 -3.43 -15.27
N ARG A 250 5.96 -2.45 -15.28
CA ARG A 250 7.41 -2.71 -15.26
C ARG A 250 7.84 -3.50 -14.02
N TYR A 251 7.35 -3.11 -12.84
CA TYR A 251 7.68 -3.78 -11.59
C TYR A 251 7.15 -5.21 -11.50
N ILE A 252 5.93 -5.45 -11.97
CA ILE A 252 5.35 -6.80 -12.06
C ILE A 252 6.17 -7.68 -13.00
N LEU A 253 6.66 -7.14 -14.12
CA LEU A 253 7.55 -7.87 -15.03
C LEU A 253 8.93 -8.15 -14.43
N ILE A 254 9.43 -7.27 -13.57
CA ILE A 254 10.71 -7.47 -12.86
C ILE A 254 10.57 -8.57 -11.82
N SER A 255 9.55 -8.51 -10.96
CA SER A 255 9.32 -9.49 -9.92
C SER A 255 7.86 -9.49 -9.47
N PRO A 256 7.01 -10.37 -10.03
CA PRO A 256 5.57 -10.34 -9.78
C PRO A 256 5.20 -10.78 -8.36
N TYR A 257 6.14 -11.32 -7.59
CA TYR A 257 5.94 -11.76 -6.21
C TYR A 257 6.32 -10.73 -5.15
N CYS A 258 6.86 -9.57 -5.54
CA CYS A 258 7.29 -8.55 -4.59
C CYS A 258 6.29 -7.38 -4.53
N HIS A 259 6.06 -6.85 -3.33
CA HIS A 259 5.10 -5.76 -3.11
C HIS A 259 5.66 -4.35 -3.34
N SER A 260 6.99 -4.17 -3.31
CA SER A 260 7.61 -2.85 -3.22
C SER A 260 8.95 -2.73 -3.93
N PHE A 261 9.17 -1.56 -4.52
CA PHE A 261 10.19 -1.37 -5.55
C PHE A 261 11.01 -0.10 -5.34
N GLN A 262 12.24 -0.16 -5.84
CA GLN A 262 13.20 0.94 -5.86
C GLN A 262 12.83 1.95 -6.96
N PRO A 263 13.33 3.19 -6.88
CA PRO A 263 13.15 4.16 -7.96
C PRO A 263 13.60 3.60 -9.33
N PRO A 264 12.90 3.94 -10.43
CA PRO A 264 13.34 3.54 -11.76
C PRO A 264 14.69 4.18 -12.09
N PRO A 265 15.57 3.53 -12.88
CA PRO A 265 16.89 4.08 -13.23
C PRO A 265 16.83 5.50 -13.81
N GLU A 266 15.81 5.78 -14.64
CA GLU A 266 15.57 7.08 -15.28
C GLU A 266 15.40 8.24 -14.25
N SER A 267 15.09 7.92 -12.99
CA SER A 267 14.94 8.92 -11.94
C SER A 267 16.26 9.48 -11.40
N GLY A 268 17.37 8.76 -11.57
CA GLY A 268 18.65 9.08 -10.94
C GLY A 268 18.63 9.04 -9.40
N LEU A 269 17.53 8.59 -8.79
CA LEU A 269 17.42 8.42 -7.34
C LEU A 269 18.14 7.14 -6.90
N ASN A 270 18.81 7.22 -5.76
CA ASN A 270 19.50 6.05 -5.21
C ASN A 270 18.49 5.06 -4.59
N PRO A 271 18.69 3.74 -4.76
CA PRO A 271 17.98 2.73 -4.00
C PRO A 271 18.14 2.94 -2.48
N THR A 272 17.10 2.60 -1.72
CA THR A 272 17.10 2.65 -0.25
C THR A 272 16.92 1.25 0.34
N THR A 273 17.18 1.07 1.64
CA THR A 273 17.02 -0.24 2.31
C THR A 273 16.29 -0.08 3.63
N ASN A 274 15.48 -1.08 3.98
CA ASN A 274 14.83 -1.18 5.29
C ASN A 274 15.71 -1.93 6.31
N GLY A 275 15.33 -1.87 7.59
CA GLY A 275 16.03 -2.60 8.65
C GLY A 275 15.93 -4.13 8.55
N ALA A 276 14.97 -4.64 7.77
CA ALA A 276 14.78 -6.07 7.54
C ALA A 276 15.59 -6.61 6.36
N TYR A 277 16.19 -5.74 5.53
CA TYR A 277 16.80 -6.07 4.25
C TYR A 277 17.83 -7.19 4.33
N LEU A 278 18.73 -7.14 5.32
CA LEU A 278 19.78 -8.15 5.49
C LEU A 278 19.25 -9.47 6.10
N ASN A 279 18.05 -9.44 6.69
CA ASN A 279 17.47 -10.55 7.43
C ASN A 279 16.44 -11.32 6.59
N ASN A 280 15.82 -10.66 5.60
CA ASN A 280 14.81 -11.25 4.72
C ASN A 280 15.45 -12.06 3.59
N HIS A 281 14.94 -13.27 3.39
CA HIS A 281 15.45 -14.22 2.40
C HIS A 281 14.29 -14.83 1.60
N PRO A 282 13.67 -14.06 0.68
CA PRO A 282 12.71 -14.60 -0.27
C PRO A 282 13.39 -15.54 -1.28
N ILE A 283 12.63 -16.52 -1.72
CA ILE A 283 12.98 -17.47 -2.77
C ILE A 283 11.81 -17.51 -3.76
N PRO A 284 12.02 -17.20 -5.05
CA PRO A 284 13.29 -16.83 -5.68
C PRO A 284 13.88 -15.52 -5.14
N ARG A 285 15.21 -15.38 -5.23
CA ARG A 285 15.88 -14.12 -4.86
C ARG A 285 15.50 -13.02 -5.83
N TYR A 286 15.43 -11.79 -5.32
CA TYR A 286 15.19 -10.59 -6.12
C TYR A 286 16.48 -9.79 -6.36
N ASP A 287 16.44 -8.87 -7.33
CA ASP A 287 17.48 -7.88 -7.57
C ASP A 287 17.25 -6.66 -6.66
N PRO A 288 18.07 -6.43 -5.62
CA PRO A 288 17.83 -5.38 -4.63
C PRO A 288 18.07 -3.96 -5.17
N SER A 289 18.64 -3.83 -6.36
CA SER A 289 18.70 -2.54 -7.06
C SER A 289 17.36 -2.13 -7.66
N LYS A 290 16.40 -3.06 -7.80
CA LYS A 290 15.08 -2.85 -8.40
C LYS A 290 13.93 -3.06 -7.44
N VAL A 291 14.09 -3.99 -6.49
CA VAL A 291 13.06 -4.35 -5.50
C VAL A 291 13.52 -3.84 -4.13
N PHE A 292 12.61 -3.21 -3.39
CA PHE A 292 12.89 -2.68 -2.06
C PHE A 292 12.72 -3.76 -0.99
N ASP A 293 11.55 -4.38 -0.96
CA ASP A 293 11.24 -5.56 -0.16
C ASP A 293 10.34 -6.48 -0.97
N CYS A 294 10.40 -7.77 -0.66
CA CYS A 294 9.70 -8.79 -1.43
C CYS A 294 8.95 -9.69 -0.48
N LYS A 295 7.78 -9.24 -0.04
CA LYS A 295 6.74 -10.07 0.57
C LYS A 295 5.62 -10.29 -0.45
N TRP A 296 5.16 -11.54 -0.58
CA TRP A 296 4.10 -11.91 -1.52
C TRP A 296 2.73 -11.55 -0.95
N GLU A 297 2.13 -10.54 -1.60
CA GLU A 297 0.84 -9.94 -1.27
C GLU A 297 -0.04 -9.88 -2.53
N LEU A 298 -1.11 -10.68 -2.55
CA LEU A 298 -2.01 -10.75 -3.71
C LEU A 298 -2.65 -9.39 -4.05
N ASP A 299 -2.90 -8.55 -3.04
CA ASP A 299 -3.47 -7.23 -3.23
C ASP A 299 -2.56 -6.28 -4.04
N SER A 300 -1.25 -6.53 -4.09
CA SER A 300 -0.33 -5.74 -4.93
C SER A 300 -0.69 -5.87 -6.41
N LEU A 301 -1.02 -7.09 -6.87
CA LEU A 301 -1.48 -7.33 -8.23
C LEU A 301 -2.91 -6.82 -8.46
N ALA A 302 -3.78 -6.95 -7.46
CA ALA A 302 -5.15 -6.43 -7.53
C ALA A 302 -5.16 -4.88 -7.64
N SER A 303 -4.25 -4.21 -6.95
CA SER A 303 -4.08 -2.75 -6.97
C SER A 303 -3.68 -2.24 -8.35
N PHE A 304 -2.79 -2.94 -9.05
CA PHE A 304 -2.43 -2.63 -10.45
C PHE A 304 -3.65 -2.67 -11.38
N LEU A 305 -4.48 -3.72 -11.25
CA LEU A 305 -5.70 -3.83 -12.04
C LEU A 305 -6.75 -2.78 -11.64
N GLN A 306 -6.88 -2.46 -10.35
CA GLN A 306 -7.78 -1.42 -9.84
C GLN A 306 -7.53 -0.06 -10.50
N ILE A 307 -6.28 0.40 -10.49
CA ILE A 307 -5.97 1.70 -11.09
C ILE A 307 -6.06 1.65 -12.62
N SER A 308 -5.79 0.49 -13.24
CA SER A 308 -6.00 0.28 -14.67
C SER A 308 -7.48 0.43 -15.05
N THR A 309 -8.38 -0.22 -14.33
CA THR A 309 -9.82 -0.18 -14.62
C THR A 309 -10.40 1.20 -14.37
N ALA A 310 -10.00 1.84 -13.26
CA ALA A 310 -10.45 3.18 -12.92
C ALA A 310 -9.97 4.22 -13.94
N TYR A 311 -8.73 4.14 -14.43
CA TYR A 311 -8.24 5.00 -15.52
C TYR A 311 -9.13 4.87 -16.75
N TYR A 312 -9.31 3.63 -17.23
CA TYR A 312 -10.08 3.37 -18.44
C TYR A 312 -11.52 3.86 -18.33
N GLN A 313 -12.19 3.56 -17.22
CA GLN A 313 -13.58 3.98 -16.99
C GLN A 313 -13.75 5.50 -17.00
N ARG A 314 -12.72 6.25 -16.58
CA ARG A 314 -12.77 7.71 -16.52
C ARG A 314 -12.34 8.40 -17.80
N THR A 315 -11.38 7.84 -18.54
CA THR A 315 -10.78 8.51 -19.69
C THR A 315 -11.18 7.91 -21.03
N ASN A 316 -11.66 6.67 -21.05
CA ASN A 316 -11.89 5.86 -22.25
C ASN A 316 -10.65 5.66 -23.14
N ASP A 317 -9.45 5.90 -22.62
CA ASP A 317 -8.19 5.77 -23.34
C ASP A 317 -7.79 4.29 -23.48
N LEU A 318 -8.41 3.60 -24.44
CA LEU A 318 -8.13 2.19 -24.71
C LEU A 318 -6.73 1.99 -25.30
N ALA A 319 -6.28 2.93 -26.15
CA ALA A 319 -5.02 2.83 -26.87
C ALA A 319 -3.81 2.78 -25.93
N PHE A 320 -3.90 3.40 -24.74
CA PHE A 320 -2.90 3.28 -23.69
C PHE A 320 -2.56 1.83 -23.33
N PHE A 321 -3.57 0.97 -23.15
CA PHE A 321 -3.37 -0.41 -22.70
C PHE A 321 -2.76 -1.35 -23.75
N GLN A 322 -2.87 -1.00 -25.03
CA GLN A 322 -2.26 -1.75 -26.13
C GLN A 322 -0.79 -1.37 -26.36
N ARG A 323 -0.39 -0.17 -25.94
CA ARG A 323 0.81 0.49 -26.45
C ARG A 323 2.13 -0.11 -25.95
N TYR A 324 2.16 -0.44 -24.66
CA TYR A 324 3.38 -0.86 -23.97
C TYR A 324 3.13 -2.17 -23.21
N ASN A 325 3.69 -2.29 -22.01
CA ASN A 325 3.86 -3.55 -21.32
C ASN A 325 2.64 -4.00 -20.50
N TRP A 326 1.46 -3.35 -20.64
CA TRP A 326 0.31 -3.64 -19.79
C TRP A 326 -0.20 -5.08 -19.99
N VAL A 327 -0.35 -5.54 -21.24
CA VAL A 327 -0.82 -6.90 -21.54
C VAL A 327 0.15 -7.96 -20.98
N ASP A 328 1.46 -7.72 -21.10
CA ASP A 328 2.50 -8.60 -20.60
C ASP A 328 2.52 -8.64 -19.07
N ALA A 329 2.34 -7.49 -18.41
CA ALA A 329 2.24 -7.41 -16.97
C ALA A 329 0.98 -8.13 -16.44
N VAL A 330 -0.15 -8.03 -17.13
CA VAL A 330 -1.37 -8.79 -16.77
C VAL A 330 -1.12 -10.30 -16.89
N GLU A 331 -0.45 -10.76 -17.94
CA GLU A 331 -0.06 -12.17 -18.09
C GLU A 331 0.85 -12.62 -16.94
N ALA A 332 1.90 -11.84 -16.62
CA ALA A 332 2.82 -12.14 -15.53
C ALA A 332 2.11 -12.19 -14.17
N ALA A 333 1.19 -11.26 -13.91
CA ALA A 333 0.37 -11.24 -12.70
C ALA A 333 -0.54 -12.47 -12.60
N ILE A 334 -1.23 -12.84 -13.68
CA ILE A 334 -2.08 -14.03 -13.74
C ILE A 334 -1.26 -15.30 -13.52
N LYS A 335 -0.08 -15.38 -14.14
CA LYS A 335 0.82 -16.52 -13.97
C LYS A 335 1.27 -16.64 -12.52
N ALA A 336 1.78 -15.57 -11.91
CA ALA A 336 2.24 -15.59 -10.52
C ALA A 336 1.12 -15.95 -9.53
N ALA A 337 -0.06 -15.33 -9.69
CA ALA A 337 -1.23 -15.67 -8.89
C ALA A 337 -1.68 -17.12 -9.12
N GLY A 338 -1.61 -17.62 -10.36
CA GLY A 338 -1.94 -18.99 -10.75
C GLY A 338 -1.03 -20.04 -10.11
N ASP A 339 0.29 -19.79 -10.15
CA ASP A 339 1.31 -20.64 -9.53
C ASP A 339 1.08 -20.75 -8.00
N MET A 340 0.57 -19.68 -7.37
CA MET A 340 0.22 -19.64 -5.94
C MET A 340 -1.16 -20.22 -5.59
N ARG A 341 -1.86 -20.86 -6.53
CA ARG A 341 -3.09 -21.63 -6.23
C ARG A 341 -2.83 -23.07 -5.80
N LEU A 342 -1.60 -23.57 -6.01
CA LEU A 342 -1.24 -24.92 -5.63
C LEU A 342 -1.30 -25.08 -4.10
N GLY A 343 -1.93 -26.17 -3.68
CA GLY A 343 -1.98 -26.55 -2.27
C GLY A 343 -0.61 -27.04 -1.79
N THR A 344 -0.51 -27.36 -0.51
CA THR A 344 0.72 -27.95 0.06
C THR A 344 0.99 -29.35 -0.47
N TYR A 345 -0.06 -30.11 -0.75
CA TYR A 345 0.05 -31.49 -1.24
C TYR A 345 -0.65 -31.66 -2.58
N ALA A 346 -0.01 -32.40 -3.48
CA ALA A 346 -0.59 -32.93 -4.70
C ALA A 346 -1.64 -34.01 -4.40
N ALA A 347 -2.42 -34.41 -5.40
CA ALA A 347 -3.42 -35.47 -5.25
C ALA A 347 -2.84 -36.83 -4.80
N ASP A 348 -1.57 -37.11 -5.12
CA ASP A 348 -0.85 -38.32 -4.69
C ASP A 348 -0.16 -38.18 -3.32
N GLY A 349 -0.33 -37.05 -2.63
CA GLY A 349 0.22 -36.77 -1.31
C GLY A 349 1.65 -36.25 -1.30
N LYS A 350 2.28 -36.03 -2.46
CA LYS A 350 3.60 -35.36 -2.51
C LYS A 350 3.47 -33.89 -2.13
N VAL A 351 4.49 -33.35 -1.45
CA VAL A 351 4.57 -31.91 -1.17
C VAL A 351 4.83 -31.17 -2.48
N GLU A 352 3.97 -30.21 -2.81
CA GLU A 352 4.13 -29.34 -3.97
C GLU A 352 5.23 -28.31 -3.71
N ASP A 353 6.00 -27.98 -4.75
CA ASP A 353 6.96 -26.90 -4.65
C ASP A 353 6.25 -25.55 -4.80
N SER A 354 6.31 -24.72 -3.75
CA SER A 354 5.75 -23.38 -3.77
C SER A 354 6.60 -22.48 -4.66
N ALA A 355 5.97 -21.80 -5.63
CA ALA A 355 6.66 -20.88 -6.54
C ALA A 355 7.33 -19.71 -5.83
N TRP A 356 6.92 -19.43 -4.59
CA TRP A 356 7.52 -18.43 -3.73
C TRP A 356 7.56 -18.89 -2.26
N LYS A 357 8.63 -18.52 -1.55
CA LYS A 357 8.89 -18.81 -0.13
C LYS A 357 9.62 -17.63 0.51
N PHE A 358 9.53 -17.49 1.83
CA PHE A 358 10.19 -16.40 2.54
C PHE A 358 10.55 -16.78 3.97
N THR A 359 11.79 -16.49 4.36
CA THR A 359 12.22 -16.53 5.77
C THR A 359 12.90 -15.23 6.14
N GLY A 360 12.57 -14.69 7.30
CA GLY A 360 13.24 -13.54 7.91
C GLY A 360 13.73 -13.84 9.32
N TRP A 361 14.90 -13.32 9.71
CA TRP A 361 15.32 -13.27 11.11
C TRP A 361 14.71 -12.05 11.81
N THR A 362 13.82 -12.30 12.78
CA THR A 362 13.00 -11.27 13.42
C THR A 362 12.50 -11.76 14.78
N ASP A 363 12.19 -10.84 15.69
CA ASP A 363 11.50 -11.10 16.97
C ASP A 363 9.97 -10.96 16.87
N ARG A 364 9.46 -10.56 15.69
CA ARG A 364 8.03 -10.44 15.40
C ARG A 364 7.53 -11.66 14.64
N GLY A 365 6.61 -12.41 15.24
CA GLY A 365 6.06 -13.63 14.64
C GLY A 365 5.33 -13.41 13.30
N SER A 366 4.89 -12.18 13.00
CA SER A 366 4.26 -11.83 11.73
C SER A 366 5.24 -11.43 10.63
N GLU A 367 6.54 -11.29 10.91
CA GLU A 367 7.54 -10.82 9.95
C GLU A 367 8.34 -11.98 9.29
N THR A 368 7.86 -13.22 9.43
CA THR A 368 8.47 -14.42 8.83
C THR A 368 7.43 -15.52 8.66
N LEU A 369 7.72 -16.55 7.88
CA LEU A 369 6.79 -17.66 7.62
C LEU A 369 7.23 -18.96 8.30
N THR A 370 6.25 -19.71 8.80
CA THR A 370 6.44 -21.07 9.31
C THR A 370 6.87 -22.05 8.22
N ASN A 371 7.24 -23.28 8.60
CA ASN A 371 7.54 -24.39 7.69
C ASN A 371 8.64 -24.05 6.67
N ASN A 372 9.78 -23.54 7.14
CA ASN A 372 10.93 -23.17 6.31
C ASN A 372 10.56 -22.20 5.17
N GLY A 373 9.70 -21.24 5.48
CA GLY A 373 9.31 -20.19 4.56
C GLY A 373 8.10 -20.51 3.67
N LEU A 374 7.43 -21.64 3.87
CA LEU A 374 6.23 -22.03 3.12
C LEU A 374 4.94 -21.42 3.69
N GLY A 375 4.95 -21.01 4.96
CA GLY A 375 3.75 -20.68 5.73
C GLY A 375 2.97 -21.93 6.15
N ASN A 376 1.80 -21.74 6.76
CA ASN A 376 0.96 -22.86 7.21
C ASN A 376 0.35 -23.62 6.02
N PRO A 377 0.14 -24.96 6.14
CA PRO A 377 -0.40 -25.76 5.04
C PRO A 377 -1.73 -25.25 4.50
N THR A 378 -1.95 -25.39 3.20
CA THR A 378 -3.17 -24.97 2.50
C THR A 378 -3.65 -26.08 1.57
N LYS A 379 -4.96 -26.32 1.53
CA LYS A 379 -5.60 -27.19 0.54
C LYS A 379 -6.05 -26.33 -0.65
N ALA A 380 -5.65 -26.73 -1.86
CA ALA A 380 -6.10 -26.06 -3.07
C ALA A 380 -7.64 -26.10 -3.15
N ASN A 381 -8.26 -24.92 -3.28
CA ASN A 381 -9.71 -24.81 -3.29
C ASN A 381 -10.24 -23.93 -4.45
N GLY A 382 -9.33 -23.26 -5.18
CA GLY A 382 -9.64 -22.33 -6.27
C GLY A 382 -9.14 -20.91 -5.99
N MET A 383 -9.00 -20.53 -4.71
CA MET A 383 -8.38 -19.27 -4.26
C MET A 383 -6.86 -19.30 -4.46
N VAL A 384 -6.25 -18.12 -4.35
CA VAL A 384 -4.81 -17.88 -4.40
C VAL A 384 -4.28 -17.77 -2.98
N ARG A 385 -3.17 -18.46 -2.69
CA ARG A 385 -2.41 -18.29 -1.45
C ARG A 385 -1.71 -16.94 -1.50
N THR A 386 -1.90 -16.12 -0.48
CA THR A 386 -1.05 -14.96 -0.20
C THR A 386 -0.29 -15.24 1.09
N ALA A 387 1.00 -14.92 1.10
CA ALA A 387 1.84 -15.22 2.24
C ALA A 387 1.74 -14.12 3.29
N PHE A 388 1.61 -12.88 2.84
CA PHE A 388 1.47 -11.69 3.66
C PHE A 388 0.15 -10.98 3.32
N ARG A 389 -0.34 -10.23 4.31
CA ARG A 389 -1.54 -9.39 4.27
C ARG A 389 -1.20 -8.01 3.71
N PRO A 390 -2.19 -7.16 3.42
CA PRO A 390 -1.97 -5.75 3.10
C PRO A 390 -1.32 -4.93 4.24
N SER A 391 -1.18 -5.51 5.43
CA SER A 391 -0.43 -4.95 6.56
C SER A 391 1.07 -5.30 6.55
N ASP A 392 1.54 -6.00 5.52
CA ASP A 392 2.87 -6.63 5.42
C ASP A 392 3.12 -7.72 6.50
N ASP A 393 2.08 -8.14 7.25
CA ASP A 393 2.13 -9.24 8.22
C ASP A 393 1.83 -10.61 7.57
N ALA A 394 2.51 -11.65 8.03
CA ALA A 394 2.28 -13.02 7.59
C ALA A 394 0.83 -13.47 7.86
N CYS A 395 0.21 -14.10 6.87
CA CYS A 395 -1.08 -14.73 7.03
C CYS A 395 -0.99 -15.94 7.98
N ILE A 396 -2.01 -16.14 8.83
CA ILE A 396 -2.10 -17.38 9.62
C ILE A 396 -2.53 -18.51 8.69
N TYR A 397 -3.60 -18.30 7.93
CA TYR A 397 -3.97 -19.18 6.82
C TYR A 397 -3.87 -18.41 5.50
N GLN A 398 -3.25 -19.01 4.49
CA GLN A 398 -2.79 -18.25 3.32
C GLN A 398 -3.91 -17.90 2.32
N LEU A 399 -5.12 -18.47 2.46
CA LEU A 399 -6.26 -18.06 1.63
C LEU A 399 -6.94 -16.85 2.27
N LEU A 400 -6.28 -15.69 2.19
CA LEU A 400 -6.80 -14.41 2.66
C LEU A 400 -8.01 -14.01 1.80
N VAL A 401 -9.18 -14.01 2.43
CA VAL A 401 -10.47 -13.83 1.77
C VAL A 401 -10.59 -12.45 1.13
N PRO A 402 -10.35 -11.31 1.81
CA PRO A 402 -10.53 -9.99 1.20
C PRO A 402 -9.57 -9.71 0.04
N ALA A 403 -8.32 -10.21 0.08
CA ALA A 403 -7.39 -10.08 -1.05
C ALA A 403 -7.84 -10.90 -2.27
N ASN A 404 -8.36 -12.11 -2.05
CA ASN A 404 -8.93 -12.92 -3.12
C ASN A 404 -10.20 -12.28 -3.70
N MET A 405 -11.03 -11.64 -2.88
CA MET A 405 -12.20 -10.87 -3.34
C MET A 405 -11.77 -9.71 -4.26
N MET A 406 -10.79 -8.91 -3.83
CA MET A 406 -10.29 -7.77 -4.60
C MET A 406 -9.65 -8.23 -5.92
N TRP A 407 -8.86 -9.32 -5.90
CA TRP A 407 -8.26 -9.90 -7.10
C TRP A 407 -9.32 -10.39 -8.10
N ALA A 408 -10.31 -11.17 -7.64
CA ALA A 408 -11.39 -11.65 -8.51
C ALA A 408 -12.18 -10.49 -9.13
N LYS A 409 -12.50 -9.46 -8.35
CA LYS A 409 -13.22 -8.28 -8.82
C LYS A 409 -12.47 -7.56 -9.92
N TYR A 410 -11.18 -7.27 -9.73
CA TYR A 410 -10.43 -6.51 -10.71
C TYR A 410 -9.94 -7.34 -11.90
N LEU A 411 -9.85 -8.67 -11.78
CA LEU A 411 -9.76 -9.57 -12.94
C LEU A 411 -11.00 -9.43 -13.84
N GLU A 412 -12.21 -9.43 -13.26
CA GLU A 412 -13.44 -9.27 -14.03
C GLU A 412 -13.49 -7.93 -14.76
N GLU A 413 -13.23 -6.83 -14.04
CA GLU A 413 -13.27 -5.49 -14.62
C GLU A 413 -12.18 -5.26 -15.65
N ALA A 414 -10.94 -5.67 -15.38
CA ALA A 414 -9.84 -5.52 -16.33
C ALA A 414 -10.03 -6.43 -17.57
N SER A 415 -10.75 -7.55 -17.46
CA SER A 415 -11.11 -8.37 -18.61
C SER A 415 -12.00 -7.64 -19.62
N LEU A 416 -12.72 -6.58 -19.21
CA LEU A 416 -13.50 -5.73 -20.13
C LEU A 416 -12.60 -4.83 -20.99
N ILE A 417 -11.43 -4.46 -20.47
CA ILE A 417 -10.37 -3.76 -21.23
C ILE A 417 -9.71 -4.77 -22.16
N MET A 418 -9.20 -5.88 -21.60
CA MET A 418 -8.47 -6.92 -22.33
C MET A 418 -9.28 -7.45 -23.53
N ALA A 419 -10.60 -7.62 -23.39
CA ALA A 419 -11.48 -8.09 -24.46
C ALA A 419 -11.58 -7.16 -25.68
N LYS A 420 -11.22 -5.88 -25.51
CA LYS A 420 -11.26 -4.85 -26.57
C LYS A 420 -9.89 -4.65 -27.23
N LEU A 421 -8.84 -5.28 -26.71
CA LEU A 421 -7.49 -5.21 -27.24
C LEU A 421 -7.31 -6.18 -28.41
N GLU A 422 -6.33 -5.87 -29.27
CA GLU A 422 -6.02 -6.65 -30.45
C GLU A 422 -5.01 -7.77 -30.15
N GLY A 423 -5.12 -8.88 -30.89
CA GLY A 423 -4.16 -9.97 -30.87
C GLY A 423 -4.60 -11.21 -30.06
N GLU A 424 -4.11 -12.38 -30.47
CA GLU A 424 -4.48 -13.68 -29.88
C GLU A 424 -4.18 -13.74 -28.38
N LYS A 425 -3.06 -13.14 -27.94
CA LYS A 425 -2.68 -13.06 -26.54
C LYS A 425 -3.76 -12.38 -25.69
N ALA A 426 -4.27 -11.24 -26.13
CA ALA A 426 -5.33 -10.51 -25.41
C ALA A 426 -6.63 -11.33 -25.35
N HIS A 427 -7.00 -12.00 -26.43
CA HIS A 427 -8.18 -12.87 -26.46
C HIS A 427 -8.06 -14.04 -25.47
N ASN A 428 -6.91 -14.72 -25.42
CA ASN A 428 -6.66 -15.84 -24.50
C ASN A 428 -6.61 -15.39 -23.03
N LEU A 429 -5.99 -14.23 -22.76
CA LEU A 429 -5.96 -13.65 -21.42
C LEU A 429 -7.36 -13.25 -20.95
N THR A 430 -8.20 -12.73 -21.83
CA THR A 430 -9.59 -12.38 -21.48
C THR A 430 -10.35 -13.56 -20.90
N ALA A 431 -10.27 -14.73 -21.55
CA ALA A 431 -10.91 -15.96 -21.05
C ALA A 431 -10.29 -16.39 -19.71
N SER A 432 -8.95 -16.42 -19.64
CA SER A 432 -8.21 -16.81 -18.45
C SER A 432 -8.55 -15.95 -17.23
N MET A 433 -8.67 -14.62 -17.40
CA MET A 433 -9.04 -13.69 -16.34
C MET A 433 -10.43 -13.99 -15.76
N ARG A 434 -11.42 -14.21 -16.65
CA ARG A 434 -12.80 -14.47 -16.27
C ARG A 434 -12.94 -15.82 -15.57
N ASP A 435 -12.29 -16.86 -16.09
CA ASP A 435 -12.31 -18.20 -15.51
C ASP A 435 -11.63 -18.22 -14.13
N PHE A 436 -10.52 -17.50 -13.98
CA PHE A 436 -9.81 -17.38 -12.70
C PHE A 436 -10.69 -16.66 -11.67
N ALA A 437 -11.27 -15.51 -12.02
CA ALA A 437 -12.18 -14.79 -11.12
C ALA A 437 -13.39 -15.63 -10.71
N LEU A 438 -14.01 -16.35 -11.66
CA LEU A 438 -15.13 -17.26 -11.40
C LEU A 438 -14.72 -18.39 -10.44
N GLY A 439 -13.53 -18.97 -10.62
CA GLY A 439 -12.98 -20.00 -9.74
C GLY A 439 -12.81 -19.51 -8.30
N ILE A 440 -12.31 -18.28 -8.12
CA ILE A 440 -12.17 -17.66 -6.79
C ILE A 440 -13.54 -17.40 -6.15
N ARG A 441 -14.49 -16.84 -6.90
CA ARG A 441 -15.85 -16.58 -6.38
C ARG A 441 -16.53 -17.86 -5.90
N LYS A 442 -16.45 -18.94 -6.69
CA LYS A 442 -16.97 -20.26 -6.30
C LYS A 442 -16.30 -20.79 -5.02
N ALA A 443 -14.99 -20.61 -4.90
CA ALA A 443 -14.24 -21.06 -3.73
C ALA A 443 -14.60 -20.27 -2.46
N ILE A 444 -14.75 -18.94 -2.57
CA ILE A 444 -15.17 -18.08 -1.45
C ILE A 444 -16.57 -18.47 -0.96
N ASP A 445 -17.53 -18.61 -1.88
CA ASP A 445 -18.91 -18.96 -1.50
C ASP A 445 -19.01 -20.36 -0.86
N ARG A 446 -18.20 -21.31 -1.35
CA ARG A 446 -18.14 -22.68 -0.81
C ARG A 446 -17.46 -22.76 0.55
N ASP A 447 -16.28 -22.15 0.70
CA ASP A 447 -15.36 -22.45 1.81
C ASP A 447 -15.12 -21.28 2.77
N ALA A 448 -15.34 -20.03 2.34
CA ALA A 448 -15.03 -18.84 3.15
C ALA A 448 -16.26 -18.25 3.86
N VAL A 449 -17.47 -18.69 3.51
CA VAL A 449 -18.70 -18.33 4.23
C VAL A 449 -18.91 -19.31 5.39
N VAL A 450 -18.82 -18.81 6.62
CA VAL A 450 -18.86 -19.60 7.85
C VAL A 450 -19.99 -19.15 8.75
N ARG A 451 -20.66 -20.10 9.43
CA ARG A 451 -21.72 -19.78 10.38
C ARG A 451 -21.11 -19.38 11.73
N HIS A 452 -21.12 -18.09 12.04
CA HIS A 452 -20.81 -17.60 13.38
C HIS A 452 -21.99 -17.79 14.33
N ARG A 453 -21.72 -18.15 15.59
CA ARG A 453 -22.74 -18.36 16.63
C ARG A 453 -23.66 -17.15 16.79
N ASP A 454 -23.07 -15.98 16.89
CA ASP A 454 -23.77 -14.74 17.28
C ASP A 454 -24.19 -13.85 16.08
N PHE A 455 -23.59 -14.03 14.89
CA PHE A 455 -23.77 -13.07 13.78
C PHE A 455 -24.45 -13.63 12.53
N GLY A 456 -24.64 -14.95 12.41
CA GLY A 456 -25.12 -15.52 11.14
C GLY A 456 -23.98 -16.05 10.28
N ASP A 457 -24.26 -16.20 8.99
CA ASP A 457 -23.24 -16.45 7.98
C ASP A 457 -22.39 -15.19 7.81
N ILE A 458 -21.08 -15.32 7.97
CA ILE A 458 -20.08 -14.26 7.79
C ILE A 458 -18.98 -14.76 6.84
N TRP A 459 -18.19 -13.84 6.29
CA TRP A 459 -16.92 -14.21 5.69
C TRP A 459 -15.84 -14.37 6.77
N ALA A 460 -15.07 -15.46 6.69
CA ALA A 460 -13.82 -15.57 7.43
C ALA A 460 -12.78 -14.58 6.86
N TYR A 461 -11.79 -14.18 7.67
CA TYR A 461 -10.68 -13.34 7.21
C TYR A 461 -9.68 -14.18 6.42
N GLU A 462 -9.30 -15.33 6.96
CA GLU A 462 -8.40 -16.30 6.32
C GLU A 462 -8.94 -17.72 6.50
N ILE A 463 -8.71 -18.58 5.50
CA ILE A 463 -9.00 -20.01 5.58
C ILE A 463 -7.81 -20.84 5.06
N ASP A 464 -7.75 -22.12 5.42
CA ASP A 464 -6.72 -23.05 4.95
C ASP A 464 -7.22 -24.08 3.91
N GLY A 465 -8.53 -24.13 3.66
CA GLY A 465 -9.17 -25.12 2.81
C GLY A 465 -9.30 -26.53 3.42
N TYR A 466 -8.73 -26.78 4.61
CA TYR A 466 -8.95 -28.00 5.40
C TYR A 466 -10.14 -27.87 6.37
N GLY A 467 -10.60 -26.64 6.60
CA GLY A 467 -11.74 -26.32 7.46
C GLY A 467 -11.37 -25.39 8.62
N SER A 468 -10.09 -24.99 8.75
CA SER A 468 -9.68 -24.00 9.73
C SER A 468 -9.96 -22.60 9.19
N THR A 469 -10.38 -21.72 10.11
CA THR A 469 -10.81 -20.36 9.78
C THR A 469 -10.26 -19.40 10.81
N ASN A 470 -9.69 -18.28 10.36
CA ASN A 470 -9.34 -17.15 11.21
C ASN A 470 -10.46 -16.10 11.13
N LEU A 471 -11.14 -15.86 12.25
CA LEU A 471 -12.24 -14.89 12.34
C LEU A 471 -11.71 -13.62 13.00
N MET A 472 -11.40 -12.63 12.17
CA MET A 472 -10.92 -11.30 12.58
C MET A 472 -11.19 -10.30 11.45
N ASP A 473 -10.67 -9.08 11.57
CA ASP A 473 -10.40 -8.20 10.44
C ASP A 473 -9.14 -7.37 10.73
N ASP A 474 -8.55 -6.81 9.68
CA ASP A 474 -7.41 -5.89 9.76
C ASP A 474 -7.78 -4.52 9.18
N ALA A 475 -7.09 -3.47 9.62
CA ALA A 475 -7.32 -2.11 9.14
C ALA A 475 -6.93 -1.89 7.67
N ASN A 476 -5.95 -2.63 7.16
CA ASN A 476 -5.41 -2.43 5.82
C ASN A 476 -6.34 -2.97 4.72
N ILE A 477 -6.51 -2.18 3.65
CA ILE A 477 -7.35 -2.55 2.49
C ILE A 477 -6.51 -3.38 1.51
N PRO A 478 -7.03 -4.51 1.00
CA PRO A 478 -8.38 -5.05 1.20
C PRO A 478 -8.62 -5.71 2.58
N SER A 479 -9.68 -5.27 3.26
CA SER A 479 -10.22 -5.84 4.50
C SER A 479 -11.67 -6.29 4.31
N LEU A 480 -12.22 -7.07 5.25
CA LEU A 480 -13.62 -7.48 5.20
C LEU A 480 -14.55 -6.27 5.35
N LEU A 481 -14.20 -5.31 6.22
CA LEU A 481 -14.93 -4.05 6.36
C LEU A 481 -14.98 -3.27 5.05
N ALA A 482 -13.88 -3.26 4.29
CA ALA A 482 -13.70 -2.47 3.06
C ALA A 482 -14.33 -3.07 1.79
N VAL A 483 -14.98 -4.24 1.86
CA VAL A 483 -15.60 -4.90 0.70
C VAL A 483 -16.46 -3.99 -0.20
N PRO A 484 -17.27 -3.06 0.34
CA PRO A 484 -18.04 -2.13 -0.50
C PRO A 484 -17.19 -1.13 -1.28
N LEU A 485 -15.97 -0.80 -0.84
CA LEU A 485 -15.12 0.17 -1.53
C LEU A 485 -14.69 -0.32 -2.92
N PHE A 486 -14.57 -1.64 -3.09
CA PHE A 486 -14.28 -2.27 -4.37
C PHE A 486 -15.47 -3.07 -4.94
N ASN A 487 -16.68 -2.94 -4.36
CA ASN A 487 -17.92 -3.52 -4.90
C ASN A 487 -17.83 -5.01 -5.29
N TYR A 488 -17.19 -5.85 -4.46
CA TYR A 488 -17.02 -7.28 -4.78
C TYR A 488 -18.34 -8.04 -5.01
N THR A 489 -19.40 -7.66 -4.28
CA THR A 489 -20.72 -8.30 -4.38
C THR A 489 -21.40 -8.08 -5.73
N GLN A 490 -20.89 -7.15 -6.54
CA GLN A 490 -21.34 -6.90 -7.90
C GLN A 490 -20.32 -7.42 -8.92
N SER A 491 -20.79 -8.28 -9.84
CA SER A 491 -20.01 -8.74 -10.99
C SER A 491 -20.65 -8.24 -12.29
N PRO A 492 -19.86 -7.80 -13.28
CA PRO A 492 -20.36 -7.55 -14.63
C PRO A 492 -20.72 -8.83 -15.39
N PHE A 493 -20.43 -10.01 -14.82
CA PHE A 493 -20.75 -11.32 -15.38
C PHE A 493 -21.80 -12.04 -14.53
N PRO A 494 -22.57 -12.98 -15.12
CA PRO A 494 -23.52 -13.78 -14.36
C PRO A 494 -22.83 -14.55 -13.23
N LEU A 495 -23.24 -14.30 -11.99
CA LEU A 495 -22.78 -15.04 -10.82
C LEU A 495 -23.40 -16.46 -10.80
N PRO A 496 -22.70 -17.48 -10.25
CA PRO A 496 -23.24 -18.84 -10.12
C PRO A 496 -24.59 -18.84 -9.39
N LYS A 497 -25.61 -19.50 -9.97
CA LYS A 497 -26.95 -19.63 -9.36
C LYS A 497 -27.05 -20.71 -8.29
N GLU A 498 -26.02 -21.56 -8.17
CA GLU A 498 -26.08 -22.84 -7.44
C GLU A 498 -26.01 -22.68 -5.92
N THR A 499 -25.80 -21.46 -5.42
CA THR A 499 -25.88 -21.12 -3.99
C THR A 499 -26.31 -19.65 -3.87
N PRO A 500 -27.62 -19.35 -3.78
CA PRO A 500 -28.09 -17.97 -3.69
C PRO A 500 -27.96 -17.52 -2.22
N ARG A 501 -26.75 -17.53 -1.68
CA ARG A 501 -26.51 -16.87 -0.40
C ARG A 501 -26.57 -15.37 -0.66
N ASP A 502 -27.37 -14.68 0.15
CA ASP A 502 -27.46 -13.23 0.09
C ASP A 502 -26.12 -12.62 0.54
N GLN A 503 -25.28 -12.24 -0.43
CA GLN A 503 -23.97 -11.65 -0.14
C GLN A 503 -24.08 -10.31 0.57
N SER A 504 -25.15 -9.55 0.35
CA SER A 504 -25.42 -8.31 1.07
C SER A 504 -25.70 -8.62 2.55
N GLN A 505 -26.49 -9.66 2.83
CA GLN A 505 -26.72 -10.12 4.20
C GLN A 505 -25.44 -10.66 4.85
N ILE A 506 -24.64 -11.44 4.13
CA ILE A 506 -23.35 -11.94 4.65
C ILE A 506 -22.42 -10.78 4.98
N TYR A 507 -22.34 -9.75 4.13
CA TYR A 507 -21.58 -8.55 4.46
C TYR A 507 -22.15 -7.85 5.69
N ALA A 508 -23.47 -7.66 5.81
CA ALA A 508 -24.06 -7.01 6.98
C ALA A 508 -23.72 -7.76 8.28
N ASN A 509 -23.81 -9.09 8.25
CA ASN A 509 -23.39 -9.95 9.37
C ASN A 509 -21.89 -9.80 9.66
N THR A 510 -21.06 -9.81 8.62
CA THR A 510 -19.60 -9.68 8.72
C THR A 510 -19.23 -8.31 9.29
N ARG A 511 -19.85 -7.23 8.81
CA ARG A 511 -19.67 -5.87 9.32
C ARG A 511 -19.98 -5.79 10.82
N ARG A 512 -21.11 -6.37 11.25
CA ARG A 512 -21.46 -6.41 12.68
C ARG A 512 -20.46 -7.22 13.50
N PHE A 513 -19.90 -8.29 12.94
CA PHE A 513 -18.83 -9.08 13.58
C PHE A 513 -17.52 -8.27 13.70
N VAL A 514 -17.03 -7.68 12.60
CA VAL A 514 -15.71 -6.99 12.57
C VAL A 514 -15.69 -5.72 13.42
N LEU A 515 -16.84 -5.09 13.65
CA LEU A 515 -17.02 -3.90 14.50
C LEU A 515 -17.50 -4.24 15.92
N ASN A 516 -17.27 -5.48 16.37
CA ASN A 516 -17.65 -5.97 17.70
C ASN A 516 -16.42 -6.54 18.43
N GLU A 517 -16.54 -6.72 19.74
CA GLU A 517 -15.53 -7.38 20.60
C GLU A 517 -15.19 -8.82 20.18
N SER A 518 -16.04 -9.42 19.34
CA SER A 518 -15.79 -10.73 18.74
C SER A 518 -14.65 -10.70 17.71
N ASN A 519 -14.34 -9.53 17.13
CA ASN A 519 -13.10 -9.33 16.39
C ASN A 519 -11.97 -9.00 17.37
N PRO A 520 -10.92 -9.83 17.48
CA PRO A 520 -9.82 -9.60 18.43
C PRO A 520 -9.04 -8.30 18.18
N TYR A 521 -9.13 -7.74 16.97
CA TYR A 521 -8.47 -6.49 16.59
C TYR A 521 -9.43 -5.31 16.47
N PHE A 522 -10.69 -5.44 16.92
CA PHE A 522 -11.55 -4.28 17.16
C PHE A 522 -11.21 -3.66 18.51
N MET A 523 -10.47 -2.55 18.47
CA MET A 523 -9.90 -1.92 19.65
C MET A 523 -10.78 -0.74 20.05
N ARG A 524 -10.99 -0.57 21.35
CA ARG A 524 -11.92 0.43 21.88
C ARG A 524 -11.28 1.32 22.93
N GLY A 525 -11.64 2.58 22.88
CA GLY A 525 -11.22 3.59 23.84
C GLY A 525 -11.77 4.97 23.48
N PRO A 526 -11.58 5.95 24.39
CA PRO A 526 -12.17 7.29 24.26
C PRO A 526 -11.57 8.14 23.15
N VAL A 527 -10.38 7.80 22.65
CA VAL A 527 -9.71 8.56 21.56
C VAL A 527 -10.16 8.06 20.19
N LEU A 528 -10.10 6.74 20.00
CA LEU A 528 -10.43 6.08 18.75
C LEU A 528 -10.90 4.66 19.06
N SER A 529 -12.03 4.27 18.47
CA SER A 529 -12.55 2.90 18.52
C SER A 529 -12.74 2.38 17.10
N ALA A 530 -11.77 1.61 16.62
CA ALA A 530 -11.72 1.11 15.25
C ALA A 530 -10.97 -0.22 15.17
N VAL A 531 -10.98 -0.83 13.99
CA VAL A 531 -10.15 -2.00 13.71
C VAL A 531 -8.67 -1.56 13.64
N GLY A 532 -7.78 -2.37 14.22
CA GLY A 532 -6.33 -2.25 14.07
C GLY A 532 -5.77 -3.50 13.39
N GLY A 533 -4.75 -4.09 13.97
CA GLY A 533 -4.15 -5.32 13.48
C GLY A 533 -2.97 -5.77 14.34
N PRO A 534 -2.37 -6.93 14.05
CA PRO A 534 -1.17 -7.40 14.74
C PRO A 534 0.07 -6.54 14.46
N HIS A 535 0.12 -5.82 13.34
CA HIS A 535 1.29 -5.05 12.91
C HIS A 535 1.86 -4.12 14.00
N ILE A 536 0.98 -3.33 14.62
CA ILE A 536 1.31 -2.46 15.77
C ILE A 536 0.89 -3.11 17.10
N GLY A 537 -0.10 -3.99 17.06
CA GLY A 537 -0.56 -4.77 18.19
C GLY A 537 -1.75 -4.16 18.96
N PRO A 538 -2.16 -4.81 20.06
CA PRO A 538 -3.39 -4.46 20.78
C PRO A 538 -3.43 -3.02 21.32
N GLY A 539 -4.62 -2.41 21.29
CA GLY A 539 -4.86 -1.06 21.80
C GLY A 539 -4.38 0.08 20.90
N LYS A 540 -4.00 -0.22 19.65
CA LYS A 540 -3.55 0.71 18.62
C LYS A 540 -4.45 0.62 17.36
N PRO A 541 -5.71 1.05 17.43
CA PRO A 541 -6.58 1.15 16.26
C PRO A 541 -6.01 2.07 15.19
N TRP A 542 -6.42 1.85 13.94
CA TRP A 542 -5.96 2.64 12.81
C TRP A 542 -7.05 3.63 12.39
N PRO A 543 -6.75 4.95 12.28
CA PRO A 543 -7.72 5.93 11.79
C PRO A 543 -8.29 5.56 10.41
N MET A 544 -7.49 4.89 9.58
CA MET A 544 -7.91 4.38 8.28
C MET A 544 -9.15 3.47 8.38
N ALA A 545 -9.22 2.58 9.37
CA ALA A 545 -10.39 1.71 9.55
C ALA A 545 -11.64 2.50 9.98
N ALA A 546 -11.49 3.58 10.74
CA ALA A 546 -12.60 4.48 11.06
C ALA A 546 -13.10 5.23 9.82
N ILE A 547 -12.18 5.63 8.93
CA ILE A 547 -12.52 6.25 7.63
C ILE A 547 -13.27 5.26 6.74
N VAL A 548 -12.78 4.01 6.62
CA VAL A 548 -13.47 2.95 5.87
C VAL A 548 -14.85 2.67 6.46
N ARG A 549 -14.96 2.61 7.79
CA ARG A 549 -16.23 2.42 8.49
C ARG A 549 -17.24 3.50 8.11
N ALA A 550 -16.83 4.77 8.08
CA ALA A 550 -17.67 5.88 7.64
C ALA A 550 -18.04 5.80 6.14
N LEU A 551 -17.07 5.55 5.27
CA LEU A 551 -17.28 5.41 3.82
C LEU A 551 -18.29 4.31 3.47
N THR A 552 -18.21 3.19 4.17
CA THR A 552 -19.08 2.03 3.95
C THR A 552 -20.43 2.14 4.67
N ALA A 553 -20.57 3.05 5.64
CA ALA A 553 -21.86 3.46 6.21
C ALA A 553 -22.58 4.49 5.33
N LEU A 554 -21.83 5.36 4.63
CA LEU A 554 -22.39 6.32 3.67
C LEU A 554 -23.07 5.64 2.48
N ASN A 555 -22.47 4.53 2.02
CA ASN A 555 -22.96 3.76 0.88
C ASN A 555 -23.18 2.29 1.30
N PRO A 556 -24.22 2.01 2.11
CA PRO A 556 -24.45 0.67 2.62
C PRO A 556 -24.86 -0.28 1.48
N ILE A 557 -24.32 -1.50 1.48
CA ILE A 557 -24.69 -2.54 0.51
C ILE A 557 -25.83 -3.45 1.00
N SER A 558 -26.38 -3.15 2.17
CA SER A 558 -27.49 -3.85 2.80
C SER A 558 -28.33 -2.84 3.61
N ASP A 559 -29.65 -2.96 3.53
CA ASP A 559 -30.58 -2.10 4.27
C ASP A 559 -30.63 -2.44 5.79
N ASP A 560 -29.98 -3.53 6.20
CA ASP A 560 -29.99 -4.07 7.57
C ASP A 560 -28.89 -3.50 8.49
N LEU A 561 -28.11 -2.50 8.03
CA LEU A 561 -27.03 -1.95 8.84
C LEU A 561 -27.58 -1.12 10.02
N GLY A 562 -28.43 -0.14 9.75
CA GLY A 562 -29.09 0.72 10.74
C GLY A 562 -28.12 1.62 11.50
N LYS A 563 -28.59 2.82 11.90
CA LYS A 563 -27.81 3.83 12.66
C LYS A 563 -26.56 4.35 11.93
N GLU A 564 -26.54 4.28 10.60
CA GLU A 564 -25.46 4.72 9.73
C GLU A 564 -25.10 6.20 9.99
N GLU A 565 -26.12 7.06 10.17
CA GLU A 565 -25.90 8.48 10.48
C GLU A 565 -25.10 8.69 11.78
N VAL A 566 -25.40 7.91 12.82
CA VAL A 566 -24.68 7.99 14.11
C VAL A 566 -23.26 7.46 13.97
N GLU A 567 -23.10 6.36 13.24
CA GLU A 567 -21.80 5.75 12.96
C GLU A 567 -20.87 6.72 12.22
N ILE A 568 -21.37 7.35 11.14
CA ILE A 568 -20.62 8.34 10.35
C ILE A 568 -20.19 9.51 11.24
N GLU A 569 -21.11 10.03 12.07
CA GLU A 569 -20.81 11.13 12.99
C GLU A 569 -19.70 10.77 13.98
N GLU A 570 -19.82 9.62 14.64
CA GLU A 570 -18.82 9.15 15.59
C GLU A 570 -17.45 8.97 14.94
N GLN A 571 -17.40 8.40 13.74
CA GLN A 571 -16.13 8.15 13.06
C GLN A 571 -15.45 9.44 12.61
N ILE A 572 -16.19 10.43 12.09
CA ILE A 572 -15.62 11.75 11.74
C ILE A 572 -15.03 12.41 12.99
N ARG A 573 -15.76 12.39 14.11
CA ARG A 573 -15.27 12.94 15.39
C ARG A 573 -13.99 12.23 15.86
N MET A 574 -13.98 10.90 15.86
CA MET A 574 -12.81 10.13 16.29
C MET A 574 -11.60 10.39 15.40
N VAL A 575 -11.77 10.48 14.08
CA VAL A 575 -10.66 10.81 13.17
C VAL A 575 -10.09 12.19 13.50
N LEU A 576 -10.94 13.21 13.67
CA LEU A 576 -10.50 14.56 14.09
C LEU A 576 -9.77 14.53 15.44
N ASP A 577 -10.26 13.78 16.43
CA ASP A 577 -9.70 13.73 17.78
C ASP A 577 -8.42 12.87 17.87
N SER A 578 -8.15 12.03 16.85
CA SER A 578 -7.03 11.08 16.83
C SER A 578 -5.73 11.61 16.19
N THR A 579 -5.71 12.86 15.71
CA THR A 579 -4.55 13.44 14.99
C THR A 579 -3.39 13.90 15.88
N ALA A 580 -3.50 13.75 17.21
CA ALA A 580 -2.58 14.33 18.19
C ALA A 580 -2.32 15.85 17.99
N GLY A 581 -3.26 16.56 17.38
CA GLY A 581 -3.15 17.99 17.08
C GLY A 581 -2.22 18.33 15.91
N THR A 582 -1.74 17.35 15.14
CA THR A 582 -0.83 17.55 13.99
C THR A 582 -1.55 18.03 12.72
N GLY A 583 -2.87 17.84 12.66
CA GLY A 583 -3.67 18.22 11.49
C GLY A 583 -3.45 17.32 10.27
N VAL A 584 -3.03 16.08 10.48
CA VAL A 584 -2.92 15.01 9.47
C VAL A 584 -3.37 13.67 10.05
N VAL A 585 -3.57 12.67 9.18
CA VAL A 585 -3.95 11.30 9.59
C VAL A 585 -2.71 10.43 9.77
N HIS A 586 -2.68 9.67 10.87
CA HIS A 586 -1.61 8.73 11.25
C HIS A 586 -1.93 7.28 10.86
N GLU A 587 -0.94 6.40 10.93
CA GLU A 587 -1.12 4.96 10.72
C GLU A 587 -1.96 4.34 11.85
N SER A 588 -1.49 4.46 13.08
CA SER A 588 -2.19 3.99 14.27
C SER A 588 -2.17 5.01 15.39
N VAL A 589 -3.18 4.95 16.26
CA VAL A 589 -3.31 5.82 17.44
C VAL A 589 -3.72 4.96 18.62
N ASN A 590 -3.14 5.19 19.81
CA ASN A 590 -3.58 4.46 20.98
C ASN A 590 -5.02 4.83 21.35
N ALA A 591 -5.87 3.81 21.51
CA ALA A 591 -7.30 3.99 21.78
C ALA A 591 -7.59 4.84 23.04
N TRP A 592 -6.64 4.92 23.97
CA TRP A 592 -6.76 5.64 25.24
C TRP A 592 -5.85 6.86 25.38
N GLN A 593 -4.88 7.05 24.47
CA GLN A 593 -3.86 8.09 24.58
C GLN A 593 -3.50 8.67 23.20
N ALA A 594 -4.15 9.78 22.83
CA ALA A 594 -4.01 10.39 21.49
C ALA A 594 -2.57 10.77 21.12
N ALA A 595 -1.72 11.08 22.11
CA ALA A 595 -0.32 11.45 21.88
C ALA A 595 0.58 10.26 21.46
N VAL A 596 0.09 9.01 21.56
CA VAL A 596 0.87 7.81 21.20
C VAL A 596 0.36 7.24 19.90
N TRP A 597 1.07 7.54 18.81
CA TRP A 597 0.72 7.19 17.43
C TRP A 597 1.97 6.81 16.62
N THR A 598 1.75 6.24 15.43
CA THR A 598 2.79 5.82 14.49
C THR A 598 2.63 6.47 13.13
N ARG A 599 3.74 6.64 12.39
CA ARG A 599 3.84 7.28 11.07
C ARG A 599 3.19 8.66 10.97
N ALA A 600 4.04 9.69 11.00
CA ALA A 600 3.59 11.07 10.90
C ALA A 600 3.17 11.41 9.46
N TRP A 601 3.81 10.75 8.49
CA TRP A 601 3.62 10.95 7.07
C TRP A 601 3.20 9.65 6.40
N PHE A 602 1.89 9.52 6.17
CA PHE A 602 1.30 8.35 5.53
C PHE A 602 0.34 8.80 4.43
N GLY A 603 0.82 8.83 3.18
CA GLY A 603 0.08 9.44 2.07
C GLY A 603 -1.26 8.76 1.79
N TRP A 604 -1.32 7.44 1.96
CA TRP A 604 -2.54 6.65 1.75
C TRP A 604 -3.66 7.03 2.73
N ALA A 605 -3.41 7.02 4.04
CA ALA A 605 -4.42 7.36 5.04
C ALA A 605 -4.94 8.80 4.89
N ASN A 606 -4.05 9.74 4.52
CA ASN A 606 -4.41 11.13 4.26
C ASN A 606 -5.28 11.28 2.99
N GLY A 607 -4.95 10.56 1.91
CA GLY A 607 -5.76 10.49 0.70
C GLY A 607 -7.16 9.94 0.97
N LEU A 608 -7.25 8.83 1.73
CA LEU A 608 -8.52 8.18 2.06
C LEU A 608 -9.44 9.09 2.90
N PHE A 609 -8.87 9.89 3.81
CA PHE A 609 -9.65 10.91 4.53
C PHE A 609 -10.21 11.98 3.59
N GLY A 610 -9.39 12.42 2.63
CA GLY A 610 -9.84 13.33 1.58
C GLY A 610 -11.00 12.73 0.76
N GLU A 611 -10.92 11.45 0.41
CA GLU A 611 -12.02 10.74 -0.25
C GLU A 611 -13.30 10.75 0.59
N LEU A 612 -13.22 10.48 1.90
CA LEU A 612 -14.38 10.57 2.79
C LEU A 612 -15.06 11.94 2.73
N VAL A 613 -14.29 13.02 2.84
CA VAL A 613 -14.84 14.39 2.77
C VAL A 613 -15.49 14.66 1.41
N MET A 614 -14.92 14.13 0.33
CA MET A 614 -15.52 14.25 -1.01
C MET A 614 -16.83 13.46 -1.13
N ARG A 615 -16.92 12.25 -0.58
CA ARG A 615 -18.16 11.47 -0.56
C ARG A 615 -19.25 12.13 0.29
N LEU A 616 -18.88 12.72 1.43
CA LEU A 616 -19.79 13.52 2.25
C LEU A 616 -20.35 14.71 1.47
N ASN A 617 -19.50 15.40 0.69
CA ASN A 617 -19.95 16.49 -0.18
C ASN A 617 -20.93 16.02 -1.26
N GLU A 618 -20.63 14.90 -1.93
CA GLU A 618 -21.52 14.32 -2.93
C GLU A 618 -22.89 13.94 -2.34
N HIS A 619 -22.89 13.34 -1.15
CA HIS A 619 -24.09 13.01 -0.41
C HIS A 619 -24.90 14.26 -0.05
N ASP A 620 -24.25 15.30 0.48
CA ASP A 620 -24.90 16.58 0.82
C ASP A 620 -25.52 17.27 -0.41
N GLU A 621 -24.81 17.27 -1.54
CA GLU A 621 -25.32 17.82 -2.81
C GLU A 621 -26.48 16.99 -3.38
N ALA A 622 -26.46 15.67 -3.24
CA ALA A 622 -27.58 14.82 -3.62
C ALA A 622 -28.81 15.09 -2.74
N ALA A 623 -28.63 15.16 -1.42
CA ALA A 623 -29.71 15.47 -0.47
C ALA A 623 -30.33 16.85 -0.72
N ARG A 624 -29.50 17.88 -0.97
CA ARG A 624 -29.99 19.24 -1.27
C ARG A 624 -30.80 19.31 -2.56
N ARG A 625 -30.38 18.56 -3.59
CA ARG A 625 -31.14 18.45 -4.84
C ARG A 625 -32.49 17.76 -4.62
N ALA A 626 -32.52 16.71 -3.80
CA ALA A 626 -33.76 15.98 -3.49
C ALA A 626 -34.74 16.81 -2.63
N SER A 627 -34.24 17.67 -1.74
CA SER A 627 -35.06 18.48 -0.82
C SER A 627 -35.52 19.82 -1.40
N GLY A 628 -35.25 20.13 -2.67
CA GLY A 628 -35.60 21.41 -3.28
C GLY A 628 -34.86 22.62 -2.67
N GLY A 629 -33.64 22.42 -2.14
CA GLY A 629 -32.85 23.45 -1.48
C GLY A 629 -33.02 23.55 0.04
N GLY A 630 -33.82 22.67 0.65
CA GLY A 630 -33.94 22.54 2.10
C GLY A 630 -32.63 22.08 2.76
N ASN A 631 -32.31 22.65 3.92
CA ASN A 631 -30.97 22.60 4.53
C ASN A 631 -30.80 21.54 5.64
N GLU A 632 -31.70 20.56 5.76
CA GLU A 632 -31.87 19.88 7.05
C GLU A 632 -30.86 18.78 7.39
N LYS A 633 -30.00 18.32 6.47
CA LYS A 633 -28.96 17.31 6.80
C LYS A 633 -27.71 17.40 5.93
N SER A 634 -26.87 18.42 6.15
CA SER A 634 -25.54 18.50 5.55
C SER A 634 -24.46 18.07 6.54
N TRP A 635 -23.66 17.06 6.19
CA TRP A 635 -22.50 16.63 6.97
C TRP A 635 -21.42 17.71 7.06
N LEU A 636 -21.15 18.38 5.94
CA LEU A 636 -20.12 19.42 5.86
C LEU A 636 -20.62 20.77 6.39
N GLY A 637 -21.93 20.93 6.50
CA GLY A 637 -22.59 22.08 7.10
C GLY A 637 -22.69 22.03 8.63
N ARG A 638 -22.24 20.95 9.28
CA ARG A 638 -22.21 20.79 10.75
C ARG A 638 -20.93 21.38 11.35
N SER A 639 -21.03 21.74 12.62
CA SER A 639 -19.86 22.00 13.47
C SER A 639 -19.45 20.70 14.17
N TRP A 640 -18.16 20.41 14.17
CA TRP A 640 -17.51 19.24 14.79
C TRP A 640 -16.69 19.64 16.03
N GLN A 641 -17.01 20.82 16.56
CA GLN A 641 -16.44 21.41 17.76
C GLN A 641 -16.94 20.74 19.04
#